data_AF-A0A417QQ80-F1
#
_entry.id   AF-A0A417QQ80-F1
#
_cell.length_a   1.000
_cell.length_b   1.000
_cell.length_c   1.000
_cell.angle_alpha   90.00
_cell.angle_beta   90.00
_cell.angle_gamma   90.00
#
_symmetry.space_group_name_H-M   'P 1'
#
loop_
_entity.id
_entity.type
_entity.pdbx_description
1 polymer ?
#
loop_
_entity_poly.entity_id
_entity_poly.type
_entity_poly.pdbx_seq_one_letter_code
_entity_poly.pdbx_strand_id
1 'polypeptide(L)'
;MKKNDKRKIRIWKKTFALALSSVMIFSCIPMTQVKAGDESPEAIINGLVDLPKTFIDKDSQDLGSDRVFYRNTNTDLSMLPAECYKKALQSYIIDDDVPMGTRKGDYLLSDWDYLGWILSVEKGQGNYGYLNDTLCNMTIYGNRRKSELKLDDAWYNWGGYFSESSLANAQQHIANDLTSTPLGSLPLKKLDSISNDTEESPVVVRWHGALRAKDSDIAGRYKAYAVYFHNFRVSPIFPMYDNSYKRVISDEKKTSNIYSSDIRNNSGVEVSGTQSLTNSTTYGALSSISGSKSYTYEESVTVTHSKSLPFFGDLETSIGFSASQSIEKGWSKEESEERSTENTSEVSLSLLPYTAALIQQQTKTQTATTYYKCPVYINYDVTIVEYDRNLRGGKLNSYVLASFNGAGSKNARTNLKKRSYIQASMTDPDGINWGTVKKYKYGDELLKRIRRNGLMSAAGGSYTETLSSVSSKVDDLIPTLPLSDISVKSGAPKSVNIKQNYSLSKIKLVATNTKGADYYGFNAKKGIWKITNAKETPVKSSTATLSGNAGKQVLTGKKKGTLYLTYFINDNTYSTADFIEKYSTNNSVDRPTLRISIAGNTAPKISGNTTYKPSKKASGMVTIPTYVKRDGKTYRVTKIASNAFKGNTKVKKIVIPSTVTNIGKKAFYGCKNLKAVTIKTSQLTTARVGSQAFTKTHAKAIITVPKGKVKSYKKIFLKKGLSKNATVK
;
A
#
# COMPACT_ATOMS: atom_id res chain seq x y z
N MET A 1 43.11 -2.46 37.26
CA MET A 1 43.01 -1.84 35.92
C MET A 1 41.63 -1.22 35.74
N LYS A 2 41.60 0.12 35.65
CA LYS A 2 40.62 1.04 34.99
C LYS A 2 39.12 0.71 35.15
N LYS A 3 38.34 1.34 36.03
CA LYS A 3 37.82 2.74 35.95
C LYS A 3 37.64 3.21 34.48
N ASN A 4 36.68 2.64 33.74
CA ASN A 4 36.13 3.32 32.54
C ASN A 4 34.80 2.85 31.93
N ASP A 5 33.95 2.06 32.61
CA ASP A 5 32.73 1.53 31.96
C ASP A 5 31.39 1.80 32.67
N LYS A 6 31.30 2.90 33.43
CA LYS A 6 30.03 3.36 34.03
C LYS A 6 29.61 4.78 33.63
N ARG A 7 30.14 5.30 32.51
CA ARG A 7 29.80 6.61 31.92
C ARG A 7 29.30 6.54 30.46
N LYS A 8 28.57 5.48 30.09
CA LYS A 8 27.91 5.34 28.77
C LYS A 8 26.39 5.07 28.83
N ILE A 9 25.74 5.25 29.98
CA ILE A 9 24.29 4.98 30.16
C ILE A 9 23.48 6.25 30.49
N ARG A 10 24.06 7.44 30.35
CA ARG A 10 23.33 8.70 30.54
C ARG A 10 23.87 9.71 29.54
N ILE A 11 22.99 10.33 28.76
CA ILE A 11 23.21 11.18 27.58
C ILE A 11 23.10 10.40 26.25
N TRP A 12 21.88 10.01 25.89
CA TRP A 12 21.42 9.96 24.48
C TRP A 12 19.91 10.23 24.32
N LYS A 13 19.31 10.92 25.31
CA LYS A 13 18.01 11.59 25.13
C LYS A 13 18.32 13.07 24.87
N LYS A 14 17.87 13.58 23.72
CA LYS A 14 18.07 14.94 23.13
C LYS A 14 19.26 15.09 22.19
N THR A 15 19.11 14.63 20.95
CA THR A 15 19.37 15.38 19.69
C THR A 15 19.35 14.41 18.53
N PHE A 16 18.19 14.22 17.89
CA PHE A 16 18.13 13.85 16.47
C PHE A 16 16.78 14.30 15.91
N ALA A 17 16.62 15.62 15.85
CA ALA A 17 15.70 16.29 14.96
C ALA A 17 16.57 17.06 13.97
N LEU A 18 16.79 16.47 12.79
CA LEU A 18 16.86 17.11 11.47
C LEU A 18 17.48 16.14 10.45
N ALA A 19 16.84 16.07 9.28
CA ALA A 19 17.35 15.59 8.00
C ALA A 19 17.65 14.08 7.86
N LEU A 20 16.63 13.32 7.45
CA LEU A 20 16.82 12.20 6.52
C LEU A 20 15.73 12.23 5.43
N SER A 21 15.87 13.21 4.54
CA SER A 21 15.35 13.14 3.19
C SER A 21 16.35 12.39 2.32
N SER A 22 16.34 11.05 2.29
CA SER A 22 16.83 10.26 1.14
C SER A 22 16.60 8.76 1.33
N VAL A 23 15.84 8.20 0.39
CA VAL A 23 15.99 6.84 -0.18
C VAL A 23 15.98 5.69 0.84
N MET A 24 14.79 5.11 1.07
CA MET A 24 14.70 3.72 1.53
C MET A 24 15.34 2.81 0.48
N ILE A 25 16.53 2.31 0.80
CA ILE A 25 17.16 1.22 0.07
C ILE A 25 16.41 -0.05 0.46
N PHE A 26 15.58 -0.57 -0.44
CA PHE A 26 15.01 -1.90 -0.34
C PHE A 26 16.17 -2.92 -0.36
N SER A 27 16.49 -3.51 0.79
CA SER A 27 17.26 -4.76 0.80
C SER A 27 16.32 -5.88 0.35
N CYS A 28 16.28 -6.12 -0.96
CA CYS A 28 15.60 -7.28 -1.54
C CYS A 28 16.29 -8.56 -1.09
N ILE A 29 15.63 -9.34 -0.24
CA ILE A 29 15.79 -10.80 -0.26
C ILE A 29 15.13 -11.27 -1.57
N PRO A 30 15.76 -12.13 -2.39
CA PRO A 30 15.13 -12.60 -3.61
C PRO A 30 13.99 -13.55 -3.25
N MET A 31 12.76 -13.01 -3.21
CA MET A 31 11.55 -13.80 -3.23
C MET A 31 10.83 -13.50 -4.55
N THR A 32 10.51 -14.56 -5.27
CA THR A 32 9.81 -14.53 -6.56
C THR A 32 8.57 -13.64 -6.46
N GLN A 33 8.57 -12.53 -7.20
CA GLN A 33 7.34 -11.79 -7.48
C GLN A 33 6.44 -12.68 -8.33
N VAL A 34 5.42 -13.26 -7.72
CA VAL A 34 4.36 -13.97 -8.43
C VAL A 34 3.21 -12.98 -8.60
N LYS A 35 2.85 -12.69 -9.85
CA LYS A 35 1.61 -11.96 -10.20
C LYS A 35 0.45 -12.56 -9.42
N ALA A 36 -0.50 -11.74 -8.98
CA ALA A 36 -1.77 -12.20 -8.44
C ALA A 36 -2.38 -13.24 -9.41
N GLY A 37 -2.21 -14.52 -9.09
CA GLY A 37 -2.62 -15.65 -9.90
C GLY A 37 -3.94 -16.21 -9.38
N ASP A 38 -4.72 -16.79 -10.29
CA ASP A 38 -6.11 -17.23 -10.18
C ASP A 38 -6.40 -18.34 -9.14
N GLU A 39 -5.54 -18.54 -8.13
CA GLU A 39 -5.72 -19.56 -7.09
C GLU A 39 -6.59 -19.02 -5.94
N SER A 40 -7.61 -19.78 -5.52
CA SER A 40 -8.42 -19.42 -4.37
C SER A 40 -7.59 -19.44 -3.06
N PRO A 41 -7.95 -18.63 -2.04
CA PRO A 41 -7.34 -18.68 -0.72
C PRO A 41 -7.19 -20.11 -0.16
N GLU A 42 -8.21 -20.95 -0.35
CA GLU A 42 -8.24 -22.33 0.11
C GLU A 42 -7.22 -23.19 -0.65
N ALA A 43 -7.09 -23.01 -1.98
CA ALA A 43 -6.10 -23.73 -2.78
C ALA A 43 -4.67 -23.37 -2.36
N ILE A 44 -4.41 -22.09 -2.10
CA ILE A 44 -3.13 -21.61 -1.59
C ILE A 44 -2.80 -22.26 -0.24
N ILE A 45 -3.74 -22.21 0.70
CA ILE A 45 -3.58 -22.77 2.05
C ILE A 45 -3.35 -24.29 1.98
N ASN A 46 -4.14 -25.01 1.17
CA ASN A 46 -4.01 -26.47 1.03
C ASN A 46 -2.68 -26.87 0.40
N GLY A 47 -2.12 -26.04 -0.49
CA GLY A 47 -0.81 -26.25 -1.10
C GLY A 47 0.40 -25.92 -0.20
N LEU A 48 0.19 -25.33 0.99
CA LEU A 48 1.28 -25.09 1.95
C LEU A 48 1.81 -26.42 2.52
N VAL A 49 3.11 -26.49 2.76
CA VAL A 49 3.75 -27.66 3.36
C VAL A 49 3.15 -27.93 4.73
N ASP A 50 2.78 -29.19 4.99
CA ASP A 50 2.31 -29.61 6.31
C ASP A 50 3.42 -29.47 7.36
N LEU A 51 3.00 -29.33 8.63
CA LEU A 51 3.95 -29.17 9.73
C LEU A 51 4.89 -30.39 9.84
N PRO A 52 6.19 -30.17 10.09
CA PRO A 52 7.10 -31.27 10.35
C PRO A 52 6.63 -32.02 11.61
N LYS A 53 6.87 -33.33 11.65
CA LYS A 53 6.55 -34.19 12.81
C LYS A 53 7.20 -33.68 14.11
N THR A 54 8.28 -32.90 14.00
CA THR A 54 8.96 -32.23 15.12
C THR A 54 9.38 -30.81 14.71
N PHE A 55 9.21 -29.82 15.58
CA PHE A 55 9.69 -28.45 15.40
C PHE A 55 10.00 -27.84 16.80
N ILE A 56 10.81 -26.80 16.86
CA ILE A 56 11.14 -26.13 18.14
C ILE A 56 10.34 -24.83 18.20
N ASP A 57 9.30 -24.80 19.03
CA ASP A 57 8.67 -23.53 19.40
C ASP A 57 9.66 -22.69 20.21
N LYS A 58 10.25 -21.68 19.57
CA LYS A 58 11.19 -20.74 20.20
C LYS A 58 10.47 -19.55 20.84
N ASP A 59 9.20 -19.34 20.50
CA ASP A 59 8.48 -18.09 20.77
C ASP A 59 7.50 -18.23 21.95
N SER A 60 7.03 -19.45 22.25
CA SER A 60 6.21 -19.73 23.45
C SER A 60 7.08 -20.10 24.67
N GLN A 61 7.72 -19.11 25.29
CA GLN A 61 8.56 -19.32 26.49
C GLN A 61 7.79 -19.93 27.68
N ASP A 62 6.47 -19.79 27.72
CA ASP A 62 5.59 -20.33 28.77
C ASP A 62 5.48 -21.86 28.79
N LEU A 63 5.97 -22.57 27.76
CA LEU A 63 5.82 -24.04 27.62
C LEU A 63 7.03 -24.85 28.11
N GLY A 64 8.08 -24.17 28.57
CA GLY A 64 9.33 -24.79 28.99
C GLY A 64 10.18 -25.21 27.79
N SER A 65 11.42 -24.74 27.80
CA SER A 65 12.30 -24.50 26.66
C SER A 65 12.95 -25.71 25.98
N ASP A 66 12.31 -26.88 25.92
CA ASP A 66 12.94 -28.06 25.32
C ASP A 66 12.00 -28.69 24.28
N ARG A 67 12.30 -28.50 22.98
CA ARG A 67 11.71 -29.15 21.80
C ARG A 67 10.22 -29.50 21.91
N VAL A 68 9.35 -28.77 21.20
CA VAL A 68 7.94 -29.16 21.11
C VAL A 68 7.78 -30.31 20.12
N PHE A 69 7.58 -31.52 20.62
CA PHE A 69 7.27 -32.67 19.77
C PHE A 69 5.80 -32.56 19.34
N TYR A 70 5.56 -32.59 18.04
CA TYR A 70 4.23 -32.43 17.49
C TYR A 70 3.60 -33.79 17.15
N ARG A 71 2.27 -33.84 17.20
CA ARG A 71 1.48 -35.04 16.92
C ARG A 71 0.46 -34.72 15.85
N ASN A 72 0.62 -35.20 14.62
CA ASN A 72 -0.47 -35.08 13.65
C ASN A 72 -1.53 -36.13 13.98
N THR A 73 -2.66 -35.70 14.50
CA THR A 73 -3.80 -36.54 14.89
C THR A 73 -4.66 -36.97 13.70
N ASN A 74 -4.53 -36.33 12.53
CA ASN A 74 -5.45 -36.45 11.40
C ASN A 74 -6.93 -36.35 11.85
N THR A 75 -7.21 -35.52 12.87
CA THR A 75 -8.57 -35.33 13.37
C THR A 75 -9.35 -34.50 12.36
N ASP A 76 -10.48 -35.05 11.90
CA ASP A 76 -11.43 -34.31 11.08
C ASP A 76 -12.20 -33.36 12.00
N LEU A 77 -12.00 -32.05 11.83
CA LEU A 77 -12.61 -31.02 12.66
C LEU A 77 -14.13 -30.88 12.42
N SER A 78 -14.71 -31.63 11.46
CA SER A 78 -16.15 -31.74 11.29
C SER A 78 -16.83 -32.71 12.27
N MET A 79 -16.06 -33.53 12.99
CA MET A 79 -16.58 -34.45 14.02
C MET A 79 -17.08 -33.68 15.26
N LEU A 80 -18.00 -34.28 16.03
CA LEU A 80 -18.43 -33.72 17.32
C LEU A 80 -17.23 -33.44 18.24
N PRO A 81 -17.25 -32.39 19.08
CA PRO A 81 -16.07 -31.98 19.85
C PRO A 81 -15.51 -33.07 20.77
N ALA A 82 -16.38 -33.80 21.45
CA ALA A 82 -16.00 -34.92 22.30
C ALA A 82 -15.26 -36.03 21.52
N GLU A 83 -15.71 -36.33 20.30
CA GLU A 83 -15.06 -37.33 19.43
C GLU A 83 -13.73 -36.81 18.86
N CYS A 84 -13.60 -35.49 18.61
CA CYS A 84 -12.33 -34.86 18.26
C CYS A 84 -11.30 -35.02 19.38
N TYR A 85 -11.68 -34.70 20.62
CA TYR A 85 -10.80 -34.82 21.79
C TYR A 85 -10.42 -36.28 22.07
N LYS A 86 -11.40 -37.18 21.97
CA LYS A 86 -11.21 -38.62 22.09
C LYS A 86 -10.20 -39.16 21.07
N LYS A 87 -10.34 -38.78 19.79
CA LYS A 87 -9.40 -39.15 18.72
C LYS A 87 -8.01 -38.54 18.95
N ALA A 88 -7.95 -37.30 19.43
CA ALA A 88 -6.68 -36.64 19.74
C ALA A 88 -5.92 -37.33 20.90
N LEU A 89 -6.62 -37.76 21.95
CA LEU A 89 -6.03 -38.55 23.05
C LEU A 89 -5.56 -39.94 22.59
N GLN A 90 -6.20 -40.52 21.58
CA GLN A 90 -5.82 -41.78 20.92
C GLN A 90 -4.81 -41.61 19.79
N SER A 91 -4.23 -40.42 19.60
CA SER A 91 -3.17 -40.26 18.60
C SER A 91 -1.86 -40.91 19.04
N TYR A 92 -1.20 -41.57 18.09
CA TYR A 92 0.06 -42.26 18.33
C TYR A 92 1.21 -41.27 18.50
N ILE A 93 2.00 -41.43 19.56
CA ILE A 93 3.21 -40.63 19.82
C ILE A 93 4.41 -41.42 19.31
N ILE A 94 5.07 -40.99 18.25
CA ILE A 94 6.44 -41.46 17.95
C ILE A 94 7.39 -40.58 18.74
N ASP A 95 8.07 -41.16 19.72
CA ASP A 95 9.06 -40.48 20.54
C ASP A 95 10.35 -41.30 20.54
N ASP A 96 11.21 -41.01 19.57
CA ASP A 96 12.52 -41.65 19.44
C ASP A 96 13.46 -41.29 20.59
N ASP A 97 13.19 -40.20 21.33
CA ASP A 97 14.04 -39.69 22.41
C ASP A 97 13.70 -40.33 23.78
N VAL A 98 12.50 -40.92 23.95
CA VAL A 98 12.06 -41.56 25.22
C VAL A 98 11.32 -42.89 24.92
N PRO A 99 12.05 -43.95 24.52
CA PRO A 99 11.44 -45.25 24.24
C PRO A 99 10.90 -45.93 25.51
N MET A 100 9.79 -46.67 25.39
CA MET A 100 9.24 -47.52 26.46
C MET A 100 9.40 -49.01 26.07
N GLY A 101 10.59 -49.54 26.32
CA GLY A 101 11.01 -50.88 25.89
C GLY A 101 11.49 -50.87 24.44
N THR A 102 11.11 -51.87 23.65
CA THR A 102 11.49 -51.97 22.22
C THR A 102 10.62 -51.13 21.28
N ARG A 103 9.53 -50.53 21.80
CA ARG A 103 8.62 -49.67 21.02
C ARG A 103 9.00 -48.20 21.20
N LYS A 104 9.06 -47.48 20.07
CA LYS A 104 9.41 -46.05 20.00
C LYS A 104 8.20 -45.12 20.10
N GLY A 105 7.14 -45.55 20.79
CA GLY A 105 5.90 -44.78 20.84
C GLY A 105 4.63 -45.51 21.28
N ASP A 106 3.65 -44.77 21.82
CA ASP A 106 2.30 -45.22 22.22
C ASP A 106 1.29 -44.04 22.31
N TYR A 107 0.03 -44.33 22.67
CA TYR A 107 -1.03 -43.33 22.80
C TYR A 107 -0.92 -42.48 24.08
N LEU A 108 -1.18 -41.18 23.99
CA LEU A 108 -1.23 -40.27 25.15
C LEU A 108 -2.20 -40.75 26.21
N LEU A 109 -3.37 -41.22 25.77
CA LEU A 109 -4.38 -41.80 26.63
C LEU A 109 -3.81 -42.94 27.50
N SER A 110 -2.95 -43.79 26.93
CA SER A 110 -2.37 -44.93 27.63
C SER A 110 -1.29 -44.51 28.62
N ASP A 111 -0.67 -43.35 28.41
CA ASP A 111 0.30 -42.80 29.36
C ASP A 111 -0.37 -42.38 30.67
N TRP A 112 -1.45 -41.62 30.56
CA TRP A 112 -2.26 -41.22 31.72
C TRP A 112 -2.92 -42.40 32.43
N ASP A 113 -3.34 -43.40 31.64
CA ASP A 113 -3.92 -44.66 32.13
C ASP A 113 -2.95 -45.39 33.09
N TYR A 114 -1.68 -45.50 32.69
CA TYR A 114 -0.65 -46.13 33.51
C TYR A 114 -0.27 -45.33 34.74
N LEU A 115 -0.26 -43.98 34.63
CA LEU A 115 -0.11 -43.13 35.79
C LEU A 115 -1.26 -43.34 36.79
N GLY A 116 -2.49 -43.49 36.29
CA GLY A 116 -3.66 -43.83 37.11
C GLY A 116 -3.48 -45.12 37.89
N TRP A 117 -3.00 -46.18 37.22
CA TRP A 117 -2.63 -47.43 37.88
C TRP A 117 -1.54 -47.22 38.95
N ILE A 118 -0.42 -46.56 38.64
CA ILE A 118 0.67 -46.33 39.62
C ILE A 118 0.13 -45.61 40.87
N LEU A 119 -0.67 -44.56 40.68
CA LEU A 119 -1.22 -43.79 41.78
C LEU A 119 -2.23 -44.61 42.60
N SER A 120 -2.99 -45.49 41.96
CA SER A 120 -3.88 -46.43 42.64
C SER A 120 -3.12 -47.45 43.49
N VAL A 121 -1.92 -47.87 43.08
CA VAL A 121 -1.05 -48.74 43.88
C VAL A 121 -0.42 -47.98 45.04
N GLU A 122 0.12 -46.79 44.79
CA GLU A 122 0.90 -46.01 45.76
C GLU A 122 0.04 -45.34 46.84
N LYS A 123 -1.15 -44.87 46.46
CA LYS A 123 -2.03 -44.08 47.34
C LYS A 123 -3.30 -44.82 47.74
N GLY A 124 -3.62 -45.92 47.05
CA GLY A 124 -4.73 -46.77 47.41
C GLY A 124 -4.55 -47.35 48.81
N GLN A 125 -5.65 -47.47 49.55
CA GLN A 125 -5.65 -47.93 50.93
C GLN A 125 -5.53 -49.47 50.98
N GLY A 126 -4.31 -50.00 50.81
CA GLY A 126 -3.98 -51.40 51.15
C GLY A 126 -3.04 -52.11 50.17
N ASN A 127 -2.25 -53.05 50.69
CA ASN A 127 -1.32 -53.86 49.91
C ASN A 127 -2.06 -55.04 49.23
N TYR A 128 -2.62 -54.80 48.05
CA TYR A 128 -3.43 -55.78 47.31
C TYR A 128 -2.68 -56.31 46.08
N GLY A 129 -1.49 -56.88 46.27
CA GLY A 129 -0.56 -57.28 45.21
C GLY A 129 -1.22 -57.84 43.94
N TYR A 130 -2.02 -58.91 44.07
CA TYR A 130 -2.67 -59.54 42.92
C TYR A 130 -3.73 -58.67 42.20
N LEU A 131 -4.49 -57.87 42.93
CA LEU A 131 -5.50 -56.98 42.34
C LEU A 131 -4.84 -55.83 41.58
N ASN A 132 -3.74 -55.32 42.13
CA ASN A 132 -2.89 -54.34 41.48
C ASN A 132 -2.23 -54.91 40.22
N ASP A 133 -1.79 -56.18 40.22
CA ASP A 133 -1.22 -56.85 39.04
C ASP A 133 -2.26 -57.04 37.92
N THR A 134 -3.49 -57.41 38.27
CA THR A 134 -4.62 -57.52 37.32
C THR A 134 -4.95 -56.16 36.69
N LEU A 135 -5.07 -55.11 37.50
CA LEU A 135 -5.29 -53.74 37.00
C LEU A 135 -4.13 -53.25 36.13
N CYS A 136 -2.89 -53.63 36.46
CA CYS A 136 -1.71 -53.32 35.64
C CYS A 136 -1.87 -53.91 34.24
N ASN A 137 -2.24 -55.19 34.15
CA ASN A 137 -2.42 -55.90 32.88
C ASN A 137 -3.45 -55.27 31.95
N MET A 138 -4.43 -54.55 32.48
CA MET A 138 -5.43 -53.86 31.66
C MET A 138 -4.85 -52.62 30.95
N THR A 139 -3.74 -52.07 31.45
CA THR A 139 -3.00 -51.02 30.77
C THR A 139 -2.14 -51.61 29.64
N ILE A 140 -1.86 -50.81 28.60
CA ILE A 140 -0.95 -51.21 27.51
C ILE A 140 0.43 -51.63 28.05
N TYR A 141 0.90 -51.01 29.14
CA TYR A 141 2.24 -51.27 29.68
C TYR A 141 2.31 -52.49 30.60
N GLY A 142 1.23 -52.82 31.32
CA GLY A 142 1.14 -54.08 32.05
C GLY A 142 0.92 -55.28 31.12
N ASN A 143 0.12 -55.14 30.06
CA ASN A 143 -0.04 -56.19 29.03
C ASN A 143 1.30 -56.62 28.39
N ARG A 144 2.25 -55.69 28.23
CA ARG A 144 3.62 -56.02 27.78
C ARG A 144 4.38 -56.94 28.74
N ARG A 145 3.88 -57.14 29.96
CA ARG A 145 4.43 -57.95 31.03
C ARG A 145 3.59 -59.21 31.32
N LYS A 146 2.69 -59.63 30.42
CA LYS A 146 1.81 -60.79 30.65
C LYS A 146 2.56 -62.05 31.12
N SER A 147 3.82 -62.25 30.70
CA SER A 147 4.69 -63.36 31.13
C SER A 147 5.33 -63.20 32.52
N GLU A 148 5.43 -61.97 33.06
CA GLU A 148 6.03 -61.68 34.38
C GLU A 148 4.99 -61.77 35.52
N LEU A 149 3.70 -61.65 35.21
CA LEU A 149 2.64 -61.35 36.20
C LEU A 149 1.87 -62.56 36.75
N LYS A 150 2.21 -63.81 36.37
CA LYS A 150 1.68 -65.09 36.92
C LYS A 150 0.21 -65.05 37.41
N LEU A 151 -0.72 -64.53 36.60
CA LEU A 151 -2.14 -64.50 36.96
C LEU A 151 -2.81 -65.83 36.63
N ASP A 152 -3.68 -66.32 37.51
CA ASP A 152 -4.61 -67.42 37.27
C ASP A 152 -5.89 -66.92 36.55
N ASP A 153 -6.71 -67.81 35.98
CA ASP A 153 -7.94 -67.45 35.24
C ASP A 153 -9.13 -67.05 36.16
N ALA A 154 -8.88 -66.72 37.43
CA ALA A 154 -9.91 -66.51 38.46
C ALA A 154 -10.35 -65.04 38.65
N TRP A 155 -10.11 -64.18 37.65
CA TRP A 155 -10.32 -62.74 37.72
C TRP A 155 -11.40 -62.27 36.76
N TYR A 156 -12.20 -61.31 37.24
CA TYR A 156 -13.14 -60.56 36.41
C TYR A 156 -12.61 -59.14 36.24
N ASN A 157 -12.63 -58.67 34.99
CA ASN A 157 -12.05 -57.40 34.61
C ASN A 157 -13.08 -56.62 33.79
N TRP A 158 -13.22 -55.34 34.08
CA TRP A 158 -14.11 -54.42 33.36
C TRP A 158 -13.37 -53.16 33.02
N GLY A 159 -13.78 -52.50 31.96
CA GLY A 159 -13.22 -51.21 31.62
C GLY A 159 -13.92 -50.64 30.42
N GLY A 160 -13.77 -49.35 30.26
CA GLY A 160 -14.45 -48.59 29.22
C GLY A 160 -13.60 -47.43 28.76
N TYR A 161 -13.86 -47.02 27.53
CA TYR A 161 -13.37 -45.77 26.98
C TYR A 161 -14.49 -45.06 26.25
N PHE A 162 -14.99 -43.98 26.85
CA PHE A 162 -16.19 -43.29 26.39
C PHE A 162 -16.06 -41.77 26.60
N SER A 163 -17.04 -41.03 26.11
CA SER A 163 -17.17 -39.60 26.36
C SER A 163 -18.58 -39.25 26.82
N GLU A 164 -18.70 -38.22 27.67
CA GLU A 164 -19.95 -37.72 28.25
C GLU A 164 -19.98 -36.19 28.23
N SER A 165 -21.14 -35.61 28.50
CA SER A 165 -21.36 -34.16 28.50
C SER A 165 -21.04 -33.45 29.81
N SER A 166 -20.69 -34.17 30.88
CA SER A 166 -20.26 -33.58 32.16
C SER A 166 -19.52 -34.61 33.03
N LEU A 167 -18.83 -34.13 34.06
CA LEU A 167 -18.16 -34.99 35.04
C LEU A 167 -19.15 -35.87 35.83
N ALA A 168 -20.32 -35.32 36.19
CA ALA A 168 -21.38 -36.08 36.83
C ALA A 168 -21.94 -37.21 35.95
N ASN A 169 -22.21 -36.92 34.67
CA ASN A 169 -22.68 -37.92 33.70
C ASN A 169 -21.64 -39.03 33.50
N ALA A 170 -20.36 -38.65 33.41
CA ALA A 170 -19.25 -39.59 33.32
C ALA A 170 -19.14 -40.52 34.53
N GLN A 171 -19.30 -40.01 35.76
CA GLN A 171 -19.32 -40.87 36.96
C GLN A 171 -20.56 -41.77 37.01
N GLN A 172 -21.71 -41.28 36.54
CA GLN A 172 -22.92 -42.11 36.45
C GLN A 172 -22.77 -43.24 35.42
N HIS A 173 -22.10 -43.00 34.29
CA HIS A 173 -21.82 -44.04 33.30
C HIS A 173 -21.03 -45.20 33.91
N ILE A 174 -19.93 -44.92 34.63
CA ILE A 174 -19.17 -45.96 35.33
C ILE A 174 -20.02 -46.70 36.38
N ALA A 175 -20.86 -45.97 37.11
CA ALA A 175 -21.77 -46.59 38.07
C ALA A 175 -22.74 -47.57 37.38
N ASN A 176 -23.25 -47.22 36.20
CA ASN A 176 -24.11 -48.09 35.40
C ASN A 176 -23.36 -49.33 34.89
N ASP A 177 -22.13 -49.15 34.38
CA ASP A 177 -21.28 -50.27 33.96
C ASP A 177 -21.07 -51.28 35.09
N LEU A 178 -20.86 -50.80 36.32
CA LEU A 178 -20.66 -51.63 37.50
C LEU A 178 -21.97 -52.22 38.07
N THR A 179 -23.14 -51.71 37.68
CA THR A 179 -24.43 -52.32 38.07
C THR A 179 -24.86 -53.46 37.16
N SER A 180 -24.32 -53.54 35.94
CA SER A 180 -24.73 -54.49 34.89
C SER A 180 -23.77 -55.68 34.72
N THR A 181 -23.06 -56.07 35.78
CA THR A 181 -22.07 -57.15 35.69
C THR A 181 -22.69 -58.55 35.80
N PRO A 182 -22.07 -59.59 35.21
CA PRO A 182 -22.51 -60.99 35.35
C PRO A 182 -22.53 -61.52 36.80
N LEU A 183 -21.95 -60.78 37.75
CA LEU A 183 -21.85 -61.15 39.17
C LEU A 183 -22.81 -60.35 40.06
N GLY A 184 -23.69 -59.55 39.47
CA GLY A 184 -24.63 -58.67 40.16
C GLY A 184 -24.13 -57.22 40.27
N SER A 185 -24.90 -56.40 40.99
CA SER A 185 -24.64 -54.97 41.13
C SER A 185 -23.44 -54.70 42.05
N LEU A 186 -22.45 -53.96 41.54
CA LEU A 186 -21.28 -53.46 42.26
C LEU A 186 -21.41 -51.95 42.51
N PRO A 187 -22.22 -51.49 43.47
CA PRO A 187 -22.32 -50.06 43.80
C PRO A 187 -20.96 -49.47 44.17
N LEU A 188 -20.76 -48.22 43.77
CA LEU A 188 -19.63 -47.36 44.15
C LEU A 188 -20.13 -46.22 45.04
N LYS A 189 -19.24 -45.60 45.84
CA LYS A 189 -19.54 -44.34 46.51
C LYS A 189 -19.30 -43.20 45.52
N LYS A 190 -20.33 -42.44 45.18
CA LYS A 190 -20.16 -41.23 44.35
C LYS A 190 -19.29 -40.22 45.09
N LEU A 191 -18.47 -39.50 44.33
CA LEU A 191 -17.62 -38.44 44.88
C LEU A 191 -18.30 -37.11 44.64
N ASP A 192 -18.64 -36.38 45.70
CA ASP A 192 -19.32 -35.07 45.60
C ASP A 192 -18.53 -34.08 44.73
N SER A 193 -17.19 -34.15 44.76
CA SER A 193 -16.30 -33.34 43.92
C SER A 193 -16.39 -33.61 42.41
N ILE A 194 -17.16 -34.62 42.00
CA ILE A 194 -17.40 -35.01 40.60
C ILE A 194 -18.91 -35.03 40.33
N SER A 195 -19.70 -35.58 41.24
CA SER A 195 -21.16 -35.68 41.13
C SER A 195 -21.89 -34.34 41.20
N ASN A 196 -21.32 -33.32 41.86
CA ASN A 196 -21.92 -31.99 41.93
C ASN A 196 -21.55 -31.10 40.74
N ASP A 197 -20.62 -31.55 39.88
CA ASP A 197 -20.27 -30.82 38.65
C ASP A 197 -21.32 -31.09 37.57
N THR A 198 -22.23 -30.13 37.42
CA THR A 198 -23.28 -30.12 36.40
C THR A 198 -22.93 -29.23 35.21
N GLU A 199 -21.71 -28.70 35.14
CA GLU A 199 -21.29 -27.88 34.01
C GLU A 199 -21.23 -28.75 32.75
N GLU A 200 -21.97 -28.35 31.69
CA GLU A 200 -21.96 -29.07 30.43
C GLU A 200 -20.66 -28.80 29.69
N SER A 201 -19.76 -29.78 29.72
CA SER A 201 -18.46 -29.74 29.04
C SER A 201 -18.04 -31.15 28.61
N PRO A 202 -17.43 -31.34 27.44
CA PRO A 202 -16.96 -32.66 27.00
C PRO A 202 -16.01 -33.29 28.02
N VAL A 203 -16.36 -34.49 28.48
CA VAL A 203 -15.51 -35.33 29.34
C VAL A 203 -15.17 -36.60 28.58
N VAL A 204 -13.88 -36.94 28.52
CA VAL A 204 -13.42 -38.24 27.99
C VAL A 204 -12.92 -39.06 29.16
N VAL A 205 -13.35 -40.31 29.28
CA VAL A 205 -13.00 -41.18 30.40
C VAL A 205 -12.43 -42.50 29.90
N ARG A 206 -11.34 -42.94 30.54
CA ARG A 206 -10.93 -44.34 30.54
C ARG A 206 -10.95 -44.88 31.96
N TRP A 207 -11.54 -46.06 32.16
CA TRP A 207 -11.57 -46.72 33.47
C TRP A 207 -11.28 -48.20 33.36
N HIS A 208 -10.75 -48.77 34.45
CA HIS A 208 -10.43 -50.19 34.58
C HIS A 208 -10.83 -50.67 35.97
N GLY A 209 -11.39 -51.86 36.06
CA GLY A 209 -11.83 -52.50 37.29
C GLY A 209 -11.46 -53.97 37.30
N ALA A 210 -11.12 -54.47 38.48
CA ALA A 210 -10.81 -55.87 38.72
C ALA A 210 -11.53 -56.37 39.99
N LEU A 211 -11.94 -57.64 39.97
CA LEU A 211 -12.54 -58.37 41.08
C LEU A 211 -11.96 -59.78 41.13
N ARG A 212 -11.66 -60.27 42.34
CA ARG A 212 -11.26 -61.67 42.56
C ARG A 212 -12.44 -62.55 42.96
N ALA A 213 -12.60 -63.69 42.29
CA ALA A 213 -13.77 -64.57 42.43
C ALA A 213 -13.70 -65.60 43.57
N LYS A 214 -12.51 -66.04 44.06
CA LYS A 214 -12.41 -67.16 45.04
C LYS A 214 -11.27 -67.07 46.06
N ASP A 215 -11.52 -67.71 47.22
CA ASP A 215 -10.67 -68.15 48.34
C ASP A 215 -9.33 -67.42 48.56
N SER A 216 -9.45 -66.20 49.10
CA SER A 216 -8.37 -65.47 49.76
C SER A 216 -8.96 -64.40 50.69
N ASP A 217 -8.15 -63.77 51.53
CA ASP A 217 -8.55 -62.64 52.39
C ASP A 217 -9.06 -61.41 51.60
N ILE A 218 -8.92 -61.44 50.27
CA ILE A 218 -9.39 -60.42 49.31
C ILE A 218 -10.57 -60.91 48.44
N ALA A 219 -11.10 -62.12 48.67
CA ALA A 219 -12.24 -62.64 47.91
C ALA A 219 -13.51 -61.83 48.22
N GLY A 220 -14.14 -61.31 47.15
CA GLY A 220 -15.23 -60.35 47.26
C GLY A 220 -14.74 -58.91 47.48
N ARG A 221 -13.55 -58.52 47.04
CA ARG A 221 -13.16 -57.10 46.93
C ARG A 221 -12.97 -56.71 45.47
N TYR A 222 -13.59 -55.60 45.07
CA TYR A 222 -13.33 -55.02 43.75
C TYR A 222 -12.61 -53.69 43.92
N LYS A 223 -11.72 -53.40 42.97
CA LYS A 223 -11.03 -52.13 42.87
C LYS A 223 -11.06 -51.68 41.42
N ALA A 224 -11.36 -50.40 41.23
CA ALA A 224 -11.35 -49.76 39.93
C ALA A 224 -10.67 -48.39 40.02
N TYR A 225 -10.06 -47.95 38.93
CA TYR A 225 -9.64 -46.57 38.77
C TYR A 225 -10.16 -45.99 37.46
N ALA A 226 -10.38 -44.69 37.46
CA ALA A 226 -10.87 -43.95 36.31
C ALA A 226 -10.05 -42.68 36.12
N VAL A 227 -9.69 -42.40 34.87
CA VAL A 227 -9.00 -41.19 34.44
C VAL A 227 -10.00 -40.34 33.66
N TYR A 228 -10.38 -39.21 34.25
CA TYR A 228 -11.28 -38.22 33.66
C TYR A 228 -10.45 -37.13 33.00
N PHE A 229 -10.57 -36.99 31.68
CA PHE A 229 -10.08 -35.83 30.94
C PHE A 229 -11.26 -34.87 30.76
N HIS A 230 -11.11 -33.65 31.22
CA HIS A 230 -12.19 -32.66 31.22
C HIS A 230 -11.62 -31.26 30.98
N ASN A 231 -12.51 -30.27 30.88
CA ASN A 231 -12.13 -28.87 30.75
C ASN A 231 -11.18 -28.64 29.54
N PHE A 232 -11.57 -29.21 28.39
CA PHE A 232 -10.76 -29.17 27.18
C PHE A 232 -10.68 -27.75 26.60
N ARG A 233 -9.48 -27.35 26.20
CA ARG A 233 -9.19 -26.06 25.57
C ARG A 233 -8.29 -26.28 24.38
N VAL A 234 -8.26 -25.32 23.48
CA VAL A 234 -7.38 -25.36 22.30
C VAL A 234 -6.46 -24.14 22.36
N SER A 235 -5.20 -24.30 21.96
CA SER A 235 -4.25 -23.19 21.91
C SER A 235 -3.48 -23.19 20.60
N PRO A 236 -3.41 -22.04 19.91
CA PRO A 236 -2.69 -21.92 18.66
C PRO A 236 -1.18 -21.98 18.90
N ILE A 237 -0.46 -22.44 17.87
CA ILE A 237 0.99 -22.42 17.78
C ILE A 237 1.32 -21.69 16.50
N PHE A 238 2.27 -20.76 16.57
CA PHE A 238 2.67 -19.96 15.41
C PHE A 238 4.05 -20.36 14.90
N PRO A 239 4.17 -21.44 14.11
CA PRO A 239 5.44 -21.82 13.52
C PRO A 239 5.65 -21.02 12.24
N MET A 240 6.36 -19.90 12.35
CA MET A 240 6.99 -19.31 11.17
C MET A 240 8.37 -19.93 10.98
N TYR A 241 8.43 -20.97 10.15
CA TYR A 241 9.65 -21.50 9.57
C TYR A 241 9.51 -21.48 8.04
N ASP A 242 10.64 -21.59 7.32
CA ASP A 242 10.65 -21.47 5.86
C ASP A 242 9.66 -22.45 5.20
N ASN A 243 8.83 -21.94 4.27
CA ASN A 243 7.77 -22.65 3.54
C ASN A 243 6.46 -22.95 4.32
N SER A 244 6.26 -22.45 5.55
CA SER A 244 4.98 -22.59 6.27
C SER A 244 3.92 -21.53 5.93
N TYR A 245 4.26 -20.56 5.06
CA TYR A 245 3.38 -19.50 4.59
C TYR A 245 3.65 -19.13 3.12
N LYS A 246 2.63 -18.58 2.43
CA LYS A 246 2.74 -18.00 1.07
C LYS A 246 2.29 -16.55 1.13
N ARG A 247 3.09 -15.63 0.58
CA ARG A 247 2.77 -14.20 0.53
C ARG A 247 2.45 -13.78 -0.91
N VAL A 248 1.36 -13.05 -1.08
CA VAL A 248 0.88 -12.49 -2.34
C VAL A 248 0.84 -10.98 -2.21
N ILE A 249 1.48 -10.27 -3.14
CA ILE A 249 1.55 -8.80 -3.16
C ILE A 249 0.77 -8.32 -4.37
N SER A 250 -0.14 -7.37 -4.18
CA SER A 250 -0.88 -6.78 -5.30
C SER A 250 -0.05 -5.75 -6.04
N ASP A 251 -0.41 -5.53 -7.31
CA ASP A 251 0.10 -4.41 -8.08
C ASP A 251 -0.32 -3.09 -7.42
N GLU A 252 0.57 -2.10 -7.48
CA GLU A 252 0.31 -0.75 -6.97
C GLU A 252 -0.84 -0.10 -7.78
N LYS A 253 -1.98 0.16 -7.12
CA LYS A 253 -3.10 0.88 -7.72
C LYS A 253 -2.89 2.38 -7.57
N LYS A 254 -3.06 3.12 -8.67
CA LYS A 254 -2.91 4.59 -8.72
C LYS A 254 -4.20 5.25 -9.17
N THR A 255 -4.64 6.24 -8.41
CA THR A 255 -5.69 7.18 -8.82
C THR A 255 -5.16 8.60 -8.68
N SER A 256 -5.58 9.49 -9.57
CA SER A 256 -5.17 10.89 -9.57
C SER A 256 -6.39 11.75 -9.82
N ASN A 257 -6.80 12.48 -8.79
CA ASN A 257 -7.92 13.40 -8.83
C ASN A 257 -7.39 14.82 -8.88
N ILE A 258 -8.09 15.68 -9.61
CA ILE A 258 -7.76 17.09 -9.74
C ILE A 258 -8.98 17.88 -9.29
N TYR A 259 -8.79 18.83 -8.37
CA TYR A 259 -9.85 19.70 -7.90
C TYR A 259 -9.37 21.15 -7.81
N SER A 260 -10.30 22.10 -7.92
CA SER A 260 -10.02 23.49 -7.59
C SER A 260 -9.92 23.63 -6.08
N SER A 261 -8.87 24.28 -5.59
CA SER A 261 -8.75 24.60 -4.17
C SER A 261 -9.60 25.81 -3.80
N ASP A 262 -9.83 25.99 -2.50
CA ASP A 262 -10.47 27.19 -1.96
C ASP A 262 -9.58 28.44 -2.03
N ILE A 263 -8.29 28.26 -2.33
CA ILE A 263 -7.34 29.36 -2.44
C ILE A 263 -7.53 30.04 -3.78
N ARG A 264 -8.10 31.23 -3.73
CA ARG A 264 -8.46 32.00 -4.90
C ARG A 264 -8.17 33.46 -4.69
N ASN A 265 -7.66 34.08 -5.75
CA ASN A 265 -7.54 35.51 -5.86
C ASN A 265 -8.70 36.02 -6.72
N ASN A 266 -9.75 36.55 -6.11
CA ASN A 266 -10.86 37.19 -6.83
C ASN A 266 -10.70 38.72 -6.94
N SER A 267 -9.49 39.23 -6.70
CA SER A 267 -9.17 40.65 -6.83
C SER A 267 -8.57 40.97 -8.20
N GLY A 268 -8.50 42.27 -8.52
CA GLY A 268 -7.88 42.78 -9.75
C GLY A 268 -6.35 42.90 -9.70
N VAL A 269 -5.72 42.51 -8.59
CA VAL A 269 -4.26 42.61 -8.38
C VAL A 269 -3.69 41.25 -7.99
N GLU A 270 -2.41 41.03 -8.24
CA GLU A 270 -1.73 39.80 -7.80
C GLU A 270 -1.64 39.76 -6.27
N VAL A 271 -1.89 38.59 -5.68
CA VAL A 271 -1.81 38.37 -4.23
C VAL A 271 -0.97 37.14 -3.95
N SER A 272 -0.25 37.14 -2.83
CA SER A 272 0.51 35.98 -2.36
C SER A 272 -0.16 35.39 -1.13
N GLY A 273 -0.13 34.06 -1.02
CA GLY A 273 -0.68 33.32 0.12
C GLY A 273 0.05 32.01 0.34
N THR A 274 -0.24 31.35 1.46
CA THR A 274 0.29 30.02 1.79
C THR A 274 -0.84 29.00 1.85
N GLN A 275 -0.55 27.76 1.44
CA GLN A 275 -1.44 26.63 1.59
C GLN A 275 -0.75 25.49 2.31
N SER A 276 -1.43 24.96 3.30
CA SER A 276 -1.10 23.66 3.88
C SER A 276 -1.56 22.53 2.96
N LEU A 277 -0.62 21.79 2.40
CA LEU A 277 -0.85 20.53 1.72
C LEU A 277 -0.62 19.39 2.70
N THR A 278 -1.68 18.66 3.01
CA THR A 278 -1.59 17.46 3.84
C THR A 278 -1.33 16.26 2.94
N ASN A 279 -0.23 15.56 3.23
CA ASN A 279 0.06 14.24 2.71
C ASN A 279 -0.18 13.26 3.85
N SER A 280 -0.88 12.17 3.56
CA SER A 280 -1.11 11.12 4.55
C SER A 280 -0.55 9.80 4.05
N THR A 281 -0.03 9.02 4.98
CA THR A 281 0.26 7.60 4.75
C THR A 281 -0.49 6.83 5.81
N THR A 282 -1.43 6.02 5.36
CA THR A 282 -2.26 5.14 6.16
C THR A 282 -1.78 3.72 6.00
N TYR A 283 -1.49 3.08 7.13
CA TYR A 283 -1.16 1.69 7.25
C TYR A 283 -2.33 0.99 7.93
N GLY A 284 -3.00 0.10 7.21
CA GLY A 284 -4.04 -0.76 7.76
C GLY A 284 -3.57 -2.20 7.79
N ALA A 285 -3.84 -2.91 8.87
CA ALA A 285 -3.65 -4.35 8.97
C ALA A 285 -4.99 -5.00 9.29
N LEU A 286 -5.35 -6.03 8.53
CA LEU A 286 -6.52 -6.86 8.77
C LEU A 286 -6.06 -8.32 8.88
N SER A 287 -6.26 -8.92 10.05
CA SER A 287 -6.08 -10.35 10.25
C SER A 287 -7.44 -11.03 10.09
N SER A 288 -7.50 -12.05 9.23
CA SER A 288 -8.69 -12.87 9.04
C SER A 288 -8.31 -14.34 9.08
N ILE A 289 -8.74 -15.02 10.13
CA ILE A 289 -8.58 -16.47 10.25
C ILE A 289 -9.84 -17.12 9.66
N SER A 290 -9.71 -18.22 8.91
CA SER A 290 -10.86 -18.95 8.33
C SER A 290 -10.81 -20.45 8.68
N GLY A 291 -11.86 -20.94 9.34
CA GLY A 291 -12.09 -22.36 9.64
C GLY A 291 -13.47 -22.82 9.19
N SER A 292 -13.59 -24.11 8.84
CA SER A 292 -14.85 -24.72 8.40
C SER A 292 -15.89 -24.83 9.53
N LYS A 293 -17.15 -24.47 9.24
CA LYS A 293 -18.28 -24.27 10.17
C LYS A 293 -18.87 -25.58 10.73
N SER A 294 -19.23 -25.64 12.03
CA SER A 294 -20.45 -26.31 12.60
C SER A 294 -20.59 -26.27 14.16
N TYR A 295 -21.76 -25.77 14.66
CA TYR A 295 -22.48 -25.82 15.98
C TYR A 295 -21.87 -25.29 17.32
N THR A 296 -22.70 -25.14 18.38
CA THR A 296 -22.69 -24.10 19.46
C THR A 296 -22.37 -24.54 20.92
N TYR A 297 -21.48 -23.82 21.68
CA TYR A 297 -21.61 -23.33 23.10
C TYR A 297 -20.42 -22.43 23.56
N GLU A 298 -20.75 -21.38 24.34
CA GLU A 298 -20.05 -20.09 24.51
C GLU A 298 -18.84 -20.07 25.47
N GLU A 299 -17.61 -19.88 24.95
CA GLU A 299 -16.58 -19.05 25.62
C GLU A 299 -15.37 -18.79 24.69
N SER A 300 -15.14 -17.54 24.27
CA SER A 300 -13.94 -17.17 23.50
C SER A 300 -12.76 -16.84 24.41
N VAL A 301 -11.70 -17.66 24.42
CA VAL A 301 -10.42 -17.27 25.04
C VAL A 301 -9.57 -16.56 23.98
N THR A 302 -9.22 -15.31 24.23
CA THR A 302 -8.29 -14.57 23.35
C THR A 302 -6.86 -14.85 23.78
N VAL A 303 -6.07 -15.49 22.92
CA VAL A 303 -4.63 -15.64 23.06
C VAL A 303 -3.97 -14.69 22.07
N THR A 304 -3.52 -13.55 22.56
CA THR A 304 -2.76 -12.60 21.73
C THR A 304 -1.32 -13.07 21.59
N HIS A 305 -0.84 -13.26 20.37
CA HIS A 305 0.57 -13.51 20.10
C HIS A 305 1.10 -12.39 19.19
N SER A 306 1.93 -11.53 19.76
CA SER A 306 2.51 -10.40 19.04
C SER A 306 3.78 -10.82 18.32
N LYS A 307 3.70 -10.99 17.00
CA LYS A 307 4.87 -11.09 16.13
C LYS A 307 4.72 -10.09 14.99
N SER A 308 5.63 -9.11 14.94
CA SER A 308 5.68 -8.10 13.90
C SER A 308 6.05 -8.78 12.56
N LEU A 309 5.17 -8.69 11.55
CA LEU A 309 5.43 -9.17 10.17
C LEU A 309 5.46 -8.06 9.11
N PRO A 310 6.04 -6.89 9.42
CA PRO A 310 5.83 -5.69 8.65
C PRO A 310 6.37 -5.86 7.23
N PHE A 311 5.49 -5.80 6.24
CA PHE A 311 5.93 -5.62 4.86
C PHE A 311 6.10 -4.13 4.54
N PHE A 312 5.19 -3.28 5.02
CA PHE A 312 5.22 -1.84 4.74
C PHE A 312 5.86 -0.96 5.82
N GLY A 313 6.28 -1.51 6.97
CA GLY A 313 7.02 -0.81 8.03
C GLY A 313 6.68 -1.28 9.44
N ASP A 314 7.53 -0.99 10.43
CA ASP A 314 7.44 -1.52 11.80
C ASP A 314 6.13 -1.11 12.52
N LEU A 315 5.13 -1.98 12.41
CA LEU A 315 4.04 -2.04 13.37
C LEU A 315 4.37 -3.17 14.36
N GLU A 316 4.42 -2.86 15.65
CA GLU A 316 4.18 -3.86 16.68
C GLU A 316 2.69 -4.23 16.65
N THR A 317 2.21 -4.80 15.54
CA THR A 317 0.85 -5.34 15.49
C THR A 317 0.83 -6.65 16.26
N SER A 318 -0.08 -6.74 17.21
CA SER A 318 -0.42 -8.03 17.81
C SER A 318 -1.31 -8.79 16.84
N ILE A 319 -0.94 -10.02 16.47
CA ILE A 319 -1.89 -10.89 15.80
C ILE A 319 -2.68 -11.55 16.93
N GLY A 320 -3.88 -11.05 17.19
CA GLY A 320 -4.79 -11.66 18.14
C GLY A 320 -5.33 -12.98 17.58
N PHE A 321 -5.14 -14.07 18.31
CA PHE A 321 -5.76 -15.34 18.00
C PHE A 321 -6.84 -15.58 19.05
N SER A 322 -8.12 -15.59 18.66
CA SER A 322 -9.16 -16.11 19.54
C SER A 322 -9.27 -17.62 19.34
N ALA A 323 -8.92 -18.40 20.37
CA ALA A 323 -9.22 -19.81 20.43
C ALA A 323 -10.31 -19.99 21.49
N SER A 324 -11.55 -20.26 21.09
CA SER A 324 -12.62 -20.56 22.04
C SER A 324 -12.36 -21.86 22.79
N GLN A 325 -12.79 -21.92 24.05
CA GLN A 325 -13.11 -23.19 24.68
C GLN A 325 -14.38 -23.71 23.99
N SER A 326 -14.42 -25.02 23.74
CA SER A 326 -15.47 -25.68 22.95
C SER A 326 -15.42 -25.30 21.46
N ILE A 327 -15.44 -26.32 20.60
CA ILE A 327 -15.43 -26.15 19.13
C ILE A 327 -16.80 -25.58 18.75
N GLU A 328 -16.91 -24.25 18.83
CA GLU A 328 -18.03 -23.47 18.36
C GLU A 328 -17.56 -22.46 17.34
N LYS A 329 -18.15 -22.58 16.14
CA LYS A 329 -17.84 -21.83 14.90
C LYS A 329 -16.40 -22.05 14.41
N GLY A 330 -16.29 -22.50 13.16
CA GLY A 330 -15.01 -22.48 12.45
C GLY A 330 -14.34 -21.12 12.63
N TRP A 331 -13.01 -21.12 12.78
CA TRP A 331 -12.21 -19.95 13.12
C TRP A 331 -12.56 -18.77 12.22
N SER A 332 -13.39 -17.84 12.65
CA SER A 332 -13.61 -16.62 11.89
C SER A 332 -13.78 -15.47 12.87
N LYS A 333 -12.65 -14.89 13.26
CA LYS A 333 -12.58 -13.59 13.88
C LYS A 333 -11.73 -12.71 12.97
N GLU A 334 -12.30 -11.59 12.57
CA GLU A 334 -11.57 -10.52 11.89
C GLU A 334 -11.15 -9.52 12.96
N GLU A 335 -9.85 -9.25 13.03
CA GLU A 335 -9.31 -8.17 13.85
C GLU A 335 -8.59 -7.19 12.93
N SER A 336 -8.96 -5.92 13.03
CA SER A 336 -8.36 -4.84 12.27
C SER A 336 -7.68 -3.85 13.19
N GLU A 337 -6.51 -3.39 12.75
CA GLU A 337 -5.80 -2.26 13.35
C GLU A 337 -5.42 -1.29 12.23
N GLU A 338 -5.56 0.00 12.49
CA GLU A 338 -5.18 1.05 11.54
C GLU A 338 -4.31 2.09 12.23
N ARG A 339 -3.27 2.53 11.54
CA ARG A 339 -2.42 3.63 11.94
C ARG A 339 -2.22 4.58 10.77
N SER A 340 -2.52 5.85 10.98
CA SER A 340 -2.24 6.91 10.03
C SER A 340 -1.07 7.77 10.50
N THR A 341 -0.30 8.27 9.55
CA THR A 341 0.68 9.33 9.74
C THR A 341 0.36 10.44 8.75
N GLU A 342 0.33 11.67 9.23
CA GLU A 342 0.07 12.85 8.41
C GLU A 342 1.26 13.78 8.50
N ASN A 343 1.69 14.28 7.35
CA ASN A 343 2.68 15.33 7.24
C ASN A 343 2.09 16.48 6.45
N THR A 344 2.06 17.64 7.08
CA THR A 344 1.59 18.87 6.45
C THR A 344 2.79 19.67 6.00
N SER A 345 2.76 20.12 4.75
CA SER A 345 3.77 21.03 4.18
C SER A 345 3.09 22.31 3.74
N GLU A 346 3.68 23.47 4.06
CA GLU A 346 3.20 24.74 3.55
C GLU A 346 3.83 25.04 2.19
N VAL A 347 3.00 25.43 1.23
CA VAL A 347 3.42 25.90 -0.10
C VAL A 347 3.03 27.36 -0.23
N SER A 348 4.01 28.22 -0.50
CA SER A 348 3.76 29.62 -0.86
C SER A 348 3.39 29.72 -2.34
N LEU A 349 2.32 30.45 -2.62
CA LEU A 349 1.75 30.64 -3.96
C LEU A 349 1.62 32.14 -4.27
N SER A 350 1.92 32.51 -5.52
CA SER A 350 1.53 33.80 -6.09
C SER A 350 0.35 33.59 -7.01
N LEU A 351 -0.81 34.16 -6.66
CA LEU A 351 -2.05 34.03 -7.39
C LEU A 351 -2.27 35.28 -8.24
N LEU A 352 -2.29 35.09 -9.56
CA LEU A 352 -2.64 36.14 -10.51
C LEU A 352 -4.10 36.59 -10.31
N PRO A 353 -4.47 37.81 -10.73
CA PRO A 353 -5.84 38.29 -10.65
C PRO A 353 -6.85 37.28 -11.21
N TYR A 354 -7.92 37.03 -10.47
CA TYR A 354 -9.01 36.11 -10.86
C TYR A 354 -8.56 34.68 -11.17
N THR A 355 -7.67 34.12 -10.34
CA THR A 355 -7.22 32.71 -10.44
C THR A 355 -7.34 31.97 -9.12
N ALA A 356 -7.51 30.65 -9.18
CA ALA A 356 -7.45 29.73 -8.04
C ALA A 356 -6.38 28.67 -8.29
N ALA A 357 -5.87 28.05 -7.22
CA ALA A 357 -4.90 26.97 -7.35
C ALA A 357 -5.62 25.65 -7.66
N LEU A 358 -5.10 24.91 -8.64
CA LEU A 358 -5.54 23.56 -8.98
C LEU A 358 -4.67 22.56 -8.20
N ILE A 359 -5.29 21.75 -7.35
CA ILE A 359 -4.58 20.74 -6.56
C ILE A 359 -4.77 19.39 -7.22
N GLN A 360 -3.65 18.71 -7.47
CA GLN A 360 -3.65 17.31 -7.86
C GLN A 360 -3.35 16.47 -6.63
N GLN A 361 -4.25 15.54 -6.33
CA GLN A 361 -4.09 14.56 -5.28
C GLN A 361 -3.95 13.18 -5.91
N GLN A 362 -2.84 12.53 -5.61
CA GLN A 362 -2.54 11.19 -6.05
C GLN A 362 -2.66 10.23 -4.86
N THR A 363 -3.51 9.22 -5.02
CA THR A 363 -3.61 8.11 -4.08
C THR A 363 -2.91 6.90 -4.69
N LYS A 364 -2.08 6.25 -3.88
CA LYS A 364 -1.49 4.95 -4.18
C LYS A 364 -1.91 3.96 -3.12
N THR A 365 -2.35 2.78 -3.54
CA THR A 365 -2.69 1.70 -2.61
C THR A 365 -2.00 0.41 -3.05
N GLN A 366 -1.42 -0.30 -2.09
CA GLN A 366 -0.85 -1.63 -2.29
C GLN A 366 -1.23 -2.53 -1.12
N THR A 367 -1.47 -3.81 -1.40
CA THR A 367 -1.80 -4.81 -0.40
C THR A 367 -0.81 -5.97 -0.42
N ALA A 368 -0.52 -6.52 0.75
CA ALA A 368 0.27 -7.74 0.91
C ALA A 368 -0.50 -8.72 1.79
N THR A 369 -0.92 -9.85 1.21
CA THR A 369 -1.65 -10.92 1.92
C THR A 369 -0.72 -12.10 2.18
N THR A 370 -0.62 -12.52 3.44
CA THR A 370 0.14 -13.69 3.90
C THR A 370 -0.83 -14.80 4.26
N TYR A 371 -0.79 -15.92 3.55
CA TYR A 371 -1.53 -17.15 3.86
C TYR A 371 -0.66 -18.10 4.68
N TYR A 372 -1.21 -18.72 5.71
CA TYR A 372 -0.47 -19.60 6.62
C TYR A 372 -1.31 -20.77 7.14
N LYS A 373 -0.64 -21.85 7.56
CA LYS A 373 -1.22 -22.91 8.40
C LYS A 373 -0.89 -22.65 9.87
N CYS A 374 -1.91 -22.55 10.71
CA CYS A 374 -1.81 -22.37 12.15
C CYS A 374 -2.19 -23.68 12.86
N PRO A 375 -1.20 -24.44 13.38
CA PRO A 375 -1.46 -25.57 14.28
C PRO A 375 -2.15 -25.15 15.57
N VAL A 376 -2.93 -26.08 16.13
CA VAL A 376 -3.42 -25.98 17.51
C VAL A 376 -3.10 -27.23 18.32
N TYR A 377 -2.89 -27.06 19.63
CA TYR A 377 -2.77 -28.18 20.58
C TYR A 377 -3.94 -28.24 21.58
N ILE A 378 -4.27 -29.45 22.02
CA ILE A 378 -5.29 -29.66 23.07
C ILE A 378 -4.71 -29.44 24.45
N ASN A 379 -5.40 -28.65 25.26
CA ASN A 379 -5.25 -28.54 26.69
C ASN A 379 -6.44 -29.21 27.35
N TYR A 380 -6.22 -29.76 28.53
CA TYR A 380 -7.25 -30.43 29.31
C TYR A 380 -6.77 -30.50 30.75
N ASP A 381 -7.71 -30.67 31.65
CA ASP A 381 -7.46 -31.05 33.04
C ASP A 381 -7.66 -32.56 33.18
N VAL A 382 -7.01 -33.14 34.19
CA VAL A 382 -7.11 -34.58 34.47
C VAL A 382 -7.45 -34.80 35.94
N THR A 383 -8.49 -35.59 36.19
CA THR A 383 -8.82 -36.10 37.53
C THR A 383 -8.72 -37.62 37.52
N ILE A 384 -7.95 -38.18 38.45
CA ILE A 384 -7.77 -39.63 38.60
C ILE A 384 -8.49 -40.07 39.87
N VAL A 385 -9.36 -41.06 39.75
CA VAL A 385 -10.24 -41.54 40.81
C VAL A 385 -10.01 -43.03 41.04
N GLU A 386 -10.12 -43.44 42.30
CA GLU A 386 -10.22 -44.84 42.71
C GLU A 386 -11.61 -45.11 43.30
N TYR A 387 -12.17 -46.27 42.94
CA TYR A 387 -13.35 -46.88 43.54
C TYR A 387 -12.92 -48.21 44.17
N ASP A 388 -13.08 -48.34 45.48
CA ASP A 388 -12.69 -49.52 46.25
C ASP A 388 -13.86 -49.99 47.13
N ARG A 389 -14.12 -51.29 47.10
CA ARG A 389 -15.14 -51.91 47.93
C ARG A 389 -14.71 -53.28 48.44
N ASN A 390 -15.00 -53.50 49.72
CA ASN A 390 -15.05 -54.83 50.30
C ASN A 390 -16.51 -55.33 50.39
N LEU A 391 -16.87 -56.34 49.58
CA LEU A 391 -18.21 -56.95 49.51
C LEU A 391 -18.57 -57.76 50.77
N ARG A 392 -17.61 -58.05 51.66
CA ARG A 392 -17.85 -58.71 52.97
C ARG A 392 -18.24 -57.70 54.06
N GLY A 393 -19.22 -56.84 53.78
CA GLY A 393 -19.74 -55.85 54.74
C GLY A 393 -18.87 -54.61 54.99
N GLY A 394 -17.90 -54.33 54.11
CA GLY A 394 -17.05 -53.14 54.23
C GLY A 394 -17.70 -51.86 53.68
N LYS A 395 -17.16 -50.70 54.10
CA LYS A 395 -17.60 -49.39 53.60
C LYS A 395 -17.27 -49.23 52.11
N LEU A 396 -18.17 -48.56 51.38
CA LEU A 396 -17.91 -48.07 50.03
C LEU A 396 -16.94 -46.91 50.11
N ASN A 397 -15.78 -47.04 49.48
CA ASN A 397 -14.73 -46.05 49.50
C ASN A 397 -14.43 -45.58 48.08
N SER A 398 -14.36 -44.27 47.89
CA SER A 398 -13.93 -43.68 46.64
C SER A 398 -13.03 -42.50 46.97
N TYR A 399 -12.00 -42.30 46.17
CA TYR A 399 -10.96 -41.31 46.42
C TYR A 399 -10.56 -40.62 45.12
N VAL A 400 -10.37 -39.30 45.18
CA VAL A 400 -9.60 -38.62 44.16
C VAL A 400 -8.12 -38.89 44.46
N LEU A 401 -7.47 -39.68 43.60
CA LEU A 401 -6.05 -40.02 43.73
C LEU A 401 -5.16 -38.84 43.37
N ALA A 402 -5.53 -38.09 42.33
CA ALA A 402 -4.82 -36.89 41.91
C ALA A 402 -5.72 -36.00 41.03
N SER A 403 -5.55 -34.68 41.18
CA SER A 403 -6.15 -33.69 40.28
C SER A 403 -5.06 -32.83 39.68
N PHE A 404 -4.99 -32.80 38.35
CA PHE A 404 -4.08 -31.96 37.58
C PHE A 404 -4.88 -30.84 36.94
N ASN A 405 -5.20 -29.83 37.75
CA ASN A 405 -5.96 -28.62 37.40
C ASN A 405 -5.33 -27.37 38.07
N GLY A 406 -5.80 -26.17 37.74
CA GLY A 406 -5.69 -25.01 38.65
C GLY A 406 -4.87 -23.78 38.21
N ALA A 407 -5.21 -22.66 38.86
CA ALA A 407 -4.68 -21.30 38.65
C ALA A 407 -3.15 -21.23 38.80
N GLY A 408 -2.49 -20.70 37.76
CA GLY A 408 -1.03 -20.63 37.64
C GLY A 408 -0.38 -21.77 36.85
N SER A 409 -1.15 -22.79 36.43
CA SER A 409 -0.76 -23.78 35.41
C SER A 409 -1.80 -23.81 34.30
N LYS A 410 -1.39 -23.64 33.03
CA LYS A 410 -2.33 -23.48 31.90
C LYS A 410 -3.08 -24.78 31.53
N ASN A 411 -2.60 -25.97 31.95
CA ASN A 411 -3.22 -27.29 31.70
C ASN A 411 -2.62 -28.43 32.59
N ALA A 412 -3.23 -29.62 32.59
CA ALA A 412 -2.78 -30.81 33.33
C ALA A 412 -1.30 -31.20 33.12
N ARG A 413 -0.78 -31.08 31.90
CA ARG A 413 0.60 -31.46 31.56
C ARG A 413 1.62 -30.52 32.20
N THR A 414 1.35 -29.22 32.18
CA THR A 414 2.19 -28.21 32.85
C THR A 414 2.15 -28.36 34.37
N ASN A 415 0.97 -28.65 34.92
CA ASN A 415 0.80 -28.94 36.35
C ASN A 415 1.60 -30.20 36.76
N LEU A 416 1.49 -31.28 35.99
CA LEU A 416 2.27 -32.50 36.21
C LEU A 416 3.79 -32.24 36.15
N LYS A 417 4.28 -31.49 35.16
CA LYS A 417 5.72 -31.14 35.06
C LYS A 417 6.18 -30.35 36.28
N LYS A 418 5.37 -29.37 36.71
CA LYS A 418 5.66 -28.54 37.88
C LYS A 418 5.80 -29.41 39.12
N ARG A 419 4.84 -30.30 39.37
CA ARG A 419 4.83 -31.21 40.54
C ARG A 419 5.92 -32.27 40.50
N SER A 420 6.12 -32.92 39.35
CA SER A 420 7.01 -34.09 39.22
C SER A 420 8.49 -33.78 38.94
N TYR A 421 8.84 -32.61 38.42
CA TYR A 421 10.23 -32.24 38.10
C TYR A 421 10.68 -30.92 38.69
N ILE A 422 9.86 -29.86 38.64
CA ILE A 422 10.28 -28.52 39.06
C ILE A 422 10.24 -28.38 40.59
N GLN A 423 9.18 -28.89 41.21
CA GLN A 423 8.91 -28.80 42.65
C GLN A 423 8.86 -30.19 43.31
N ALA A 424 9.56 -31.16 42.73
CA ALA A 424 9.49 -32.56 43.16
C ALA A 424 9.97 -32.81 44.60
N SER A 425 10.72 -31.87 45.18
CA SER A 425 11.21 -31.90 46.57
C SER A 425 10.26 -31.25 47.57
N MET A 426 9.18 -30.63 47.12
CA MET A 426 8.13 -30.07 47.99
C MET A 426 7.07 -31.13 48.28
N THR A 427 6.32 -30.96 49.37
CA THR A 427 5.12 -31.76 49.63
C THR A 427 4.11 -31.52 48.50
N ASP A 428 3.86 -32.55 47.72
CA ASP A 428 2.88 -32.51 46.64
C ASP A 428 1.46 -32.27 47.22
N PRO A 429 0.61 -31.42 46.62
CA PRO A 429 -0.70 -31.07 47.19
C PRO A 429 -1.63 -32.25 47.41
N ASP A 430 -1.52 -33.29 46.57
CA ASP A 430 -2.30 -34.51 46.74
C ASP A 430 -1.54 -35.53 47.61
N GLY A 431 -0.30 -35.28 48.01
CA GLY A 431 0.55 -36.21 48.78
C GLY A 431 1.26 -37.27 47.91
N ILE A 432 1.50 -36.99 46.63
CA ILE A 432 2.19 -37.92 45.72
C ILE A 432 3.71 -37.92 45.97
N ASN A 433 4.30 -39.11 46.16
CA ASN A 433 5.75 -39.27 46.16
C ASN A 433 6.28 -39.51 44.73
N TRP A 434 6.66 -38.43 44.04
CA TRP A 434 7.18 -38.50 42.68
C TRP A 434 8.49 -39.29 42.55
N GLY A 435 9.28 -39.38 43.63
CA GLY A 435 10.48 -40.21 43.67
C GLY A 435 10.16 -41.70 43.58
N THR A 436 9.06 -42.15 44.22
CA THR A 436 8.58 -43.53 44.10
C THR A 436 7.94 -43.78 42.75
N VAL A 437 7.09 -42.87 42.25
CA VAL A 437 6.47 -42.97 40.92
C VAL A 437 7.52 -43.19 39.82
N LYS A 438 8.64 -42.46 39.86
CA LYS A 438 9.74 -42.58 38.89
C LYS A 438 10.47 -43.92 38.94
N LYS A 439 10.41 -44.66 40.05
CA LYS A 439 11.05 -45.97 40.21
C LYS A 439 10.24 -47.11 39.59
N TYR A 440 8.95 -46.91 39.32
CA TYR A 440 8.18 -47.88 38.55
C TYR A 440 8.80 -48.04 37.15
N LYS A 441 8.78 -49.26 36.60
CA LYS A 441 9.32 -49.52 35.25
C LYS A 441 8.56 -48.67 34.22
N TYR A 442 9.31 -47.80 33.54
CA TYR A 442 8.87 -46.70 32.66
C TYR A 442 8.24 -45.47 33.33
N GLY A 443 8.26 -45.36 34.66
CA GLY A 443 7.62 -44.27 35.39
C GLY A 443 8.20 -42.90 35.03
N ASP A 444 9.52 -42.74 34.97
CA ASP A 444 10.15 -41.47 34.60
C ASP A 444 9.96 -41.15 33.11
N GLU A 445 10.01 -42.16 32.24
CA GLU A 445 9.78 -42.08 30.79
C GLU A 445 8.35 -41.66 30.47
N LEU A 446 7.37 -42.24 31.17
CA LEU A 446 5.97 -41.89 31.11
C LEU A 446 5.75 -40.41 31.45
N LEU A 447 6.30 -39.94 32.57
CA LEU A 447 6.18 -38.54 33.01
C LEU A 447 6.81 -37.58 31.98
N LYS A 448 7.95 -37.96 31.37
CA LYS A 448 8.58 -37.21 30.27
C LYS A 448 7.74 -37.17 29.01
N ARG A 449 6.96 -38.23 28.72
CA ARG A 449 6.07 -38.29 27.55
C ARG A 449 4.76 -37.53 27.76
N ILE A 450 4.13 -37.67 28.93
CA ILE A 450 2.88 -36.96 29.28
C ILE A 450 3.07 -35.44 29.21
N ARG A 451 4.21 -34.92 29.68
CA ARG A 451 4.46 -33.46 29.69
C ARG A 451 4.67 -32.85 28.30
N ARG A 452 4.83 -33.65 27.23
CA ARG A 452 4.98 -33.13 25.86
C ARG A 452 3.61 -32.74 25.29
N ASN A 453 3.57 -31.63 24.55
CA ASN A 453 2.34 -31.17 23.91
C ASN A 453 1.92 -32.09 22.74
N GLY A 454 0.63 -32.13 22.43
CA GLY A 454 0.10 -32.85 21.27
C GLY A 454 -0.78 -31.92 20.45
N LEU A 455 -0.51 -31.80 19.13
CA LEU A 455 -1.38 -31.04 18.23
C LEU A 455 -2.71 -31.77 18.05
N MET A 456 -3.75 -31.02 17.67
CA MET A 456 -5.08 -31.54 17.35
C MET A 456 -5.43 -31.41 15.87
N SER A 457 -4.95 -30.37 15.19
CA SER A 457 -5.13 -30.10 13.76
C SER A 457 -4.34 -28.84 13.36
N ALA A 458 -4.20 -28.58 12.07
CA ALA A 458 -3.77 -27.28 11.54
C ALA A 458 -4.94 -26.68 10.75
N ALA A 459 -5.30 -25.41 11.03
CA ALA A 459 -6.23 -24.67 10.18
C ALA A 459 -5.52 -23.53 9.46
N GLY A 460 -6.11 -23.07 8.36
CA GLY A 460 -5.56 -21.99 7.54
C GLY A 460 -5.97 -20.61 8.02
N GLY A 461 -5.20 -19.60 7.64
CA GLY A 461 -5.58 -18.21 7.83
C GLY A 461 -4.90 -17.29 6.83
N SER A 462 -5.37 -16.05 6.76
CA SER A 462 -4.72 -14.99 5.99
C SER A 462 -4.54 -13.73 6.83
N TYR A 463 -3.46 -13.00 6.54
CA TYR A 463 -3.15 -11.71 7.14
C TYR A 463 -2.87 -10.71 6.03
N THR A 464 -3.63 -9.63 5.96
CA THR A 464 -3.53 -8.64 4.89
C THR A 464 -3.08 -7.29 5.43
N GLU A 465 -1.94 -6.81 4.95
CA GLU A 465 -1.48 -5.43 5.14
C GLU A 465 -1.91 -4.58 3.95
N THR A 466 -2.39 -3.36 4.21
CA THR A 466 -2.73 -2.36 3.20
C THR A 466 -1.94 -1.09 3.47
N LEU A 467 -1.13 -0.68 2.50
CA LEU A 467 -0.49 0.63 2.48
C LEU A 467 -1.26 1.55 1.53
N SER A 468 -1.78 2.64 2.07
CA SER A 468 -2.38 3.72 1.28
C SER A 468 -1.61 5.02 1.51
N SER A 469 -1.09 5.63 0.44
CA SER A 469 -0.45 6.93 0.51
C SER A 469 -1.21 7.94 -0.33
N VAL A 470 -1.45 9.12 0.24
CA VAL A 470 -2.06 10.26 -0.42
C VAL A 470 -1.02 11.37 -0.48
N SER A 471 -0.68 11.79 -1.70
CA SER A 471 0.21 12.92 -1.94
C SER A 471 -0.51 14.02 -2.71
N SER A 472 -0.42 15.24 -2.21
CA SER A 472 -1.03 16.44 -2.77
C SER A 472 0.07 17.37 -3.31
N LYS A 473 -0.15 17.94 -4.50
CA LYS A 473 0.68 19.02 -5.04
C LYS A 473 -0.20 20.09 -5.70
N VAL A 474 0.30 21.32 -5.71
CA VAL A 474 -0.26 22.36 -6.59
C VAL A 474 0.22 22.07 -8.00
N ASP A 475 -0.72 21.91 -8.94
CA ASP A 475 -0.43 21.52 -10.32
C ASP A 475 -0.35 22.74 -11.26
N ASP A 476 -1.37 23.60 -11.24
CA ASP A 476 -1.45 24.83 -12.04
C ASP A 476 -2.43 25.83 -11.37
N LEU A 477 -2.66 26.98 -12.00
CA LEU A 477 -3.76 27.89 -11.70
C LEU A 477 -4.94 27.64 -12.65
N ILE A 478 -6.15 27.99 -12.19
CA ILE A 478 -7.37 27.95 -13.00
C ILE A 478 -8.11 29.29 -12.85
N PRO A 479 -8.71 29.84 -13.93
CA PRO A 479 -9.46 31.10 -13.83
C PRO A 479 -10.67 30.99 -12.90
N THR A 480 -10.98 32.01 -12.12
CA THR A 480 -12.21 32.04 -11.29
C THR A 480 -13.38 32.69 -12.01
N LEU A 481 -13.11 33.52 -13.01
CA LEU A 481 -14.12 34.18 -13.84
C LEU A 481 -14.07 33.67 -15.28
N PRO A 482 -15.23 33.56 -15.96
CA PRO A 482 -15.27 33.03 -17.32
C PRO A 482 -14.62 33.99 -18.32
N LEU A 483 -14.17 33.41 -19.44
CA LEU A 483 -13.68 34.17 -20.59
C LEU A 483 -14.84 35.00 -21.13
N SER A 484 -14.60 36.28 -21.38
CA SER A 484 -15.65 37.24 -21.77
C SER A 484 -15.37 37.96 -23.07
N ASP A 485 -14.15 38.44 -23.30
CA ASP A 485 -13.80 39.19 -24.51
C ASP A 485 -12.46 38.71 -25.07
N ILE A 486 -12.35 38.71 -26.41
CA ILE A 486 -11.11 38.46 -27.13
C ILE A 486 -10.90 39.63 -28.09
N SER A 487 -9.74 40.28 -27.99
CA SER A 487 -9.42 41.43 -28.82
C SER A 487 -8.07 41.31 -29.53
N VAL A 488 -7.92 42.05 -30.62
CA VAL A 488 -6.69 42.05 -31.42
C VAL A 488 -5.69 43.05 -30.85
N LYS A 489 -4.60 42.54 -30.28
CA LYS A 489 -3.50 43.37 -29.79
C LYS A 489 -2.64 43.94 -30.92
N SER A 490 -2.31 43.13 -31.92
CA SER A 490 -1.49 43.57 -33.07
C SER A 490 -1.47 42.55 -34.21
N GLY A 491 -0.93 42.94 -35.37
CA GLY A 491 -0.64 42.01 -36.47
C GLY A 491 -1.84 41.67 -37.36
N ALA A 492 -2.99 42.32 -37.20
CA ALA A 492 -4.08 42.21 -38.17
C ALA A 492 -3.79 43.01 -39.45
N PRO A 493 -3.92 42.41 -40.65
CA PRO A 493 -3.74 43.12 -41.91
C PRO A 493 -4.97 43.95 -42.25
N LYS A 494 -4.78 45.21 -42.68
CA LYS A 494 -5.87 46.02 -43.27
C LYS A 494 -6.25 45.56 -44.68
N SER A 495 -5.27 45.01 -45.42
CA SER A 495 -5.48 44.47 -46.77
C SER A 495 -4.54 43.30 -47.08
N VAL A 496 -4.98 42.44 -48.01
CA VAL A 496 -4.20 41.34 -48.58
C VAL A 496 -4.36 41.39 -50.10
N ASN A 497 -3.28 41.23 -50.86
CA ASN A 497 -3.37 41.26 -52.33
C ASN A 497 -3.90 39.93 -52.89
N ILE A 498 -4.48 39.96 -54.08
CA ILE A 498 -4.82 38.75 -54.83
C ILE A 498 -3.57 37.86 -54.99
N LYS A 499 -3.73 36.55 -54.77
CA LYS A 499 -2.67 35.50 -54.73
C LYS A 499 -1.66 35.65 -53.59
N GLN A 500 -1.83 36.60 -52.67
CA GLN A 500 -0.97 36.72 -51.49
C GLN A 500 -1.48 35.81 -50.35
N ASN A 501 -0.55 35.08 -49.75
CA ASN A 501 -0.79 34.28 -48.55
C ASN A 501 -0.45 35.08 -47.29
N TYR A 502 -1.38 35.15 -46.35
CA TYR A 502 -1.20 35.78 -45.05
C TYR A 502 -1.40 34.76 -43.93
N SER A 503 -0.34 34.46 -43.17
CA SER A 503 -0.46 33.58 -42.00
C SER A 503 -1.15 34.31 -40.85
N LEU A 504 -2.28 33.77 -40.39
CA LEU A 504 -3.09 34.33 -39.30
C LEU A 504 -2.43 34.17 -37.93
N SER A 505 -1.44 33.28 -37.81
CA SER A 505 -0.58 33.17 -36.61
C SER A 505 0.17 34.48 -36.27
N LYS A 506 0.27 35.42 -37.23
CA LYS A 506 0.85 36.75 -37.03
C LYS A 506 -0.08 37.69 -36.25
N ILE A 507 -1.37 37.39 -36.15
CA ILE A 507 -2.35 38.16 -35.38
C ILE A 507 -2.21 37.77 -33.92
N LYS A 508 -1.84 38.73 -33.08
CA LYS A 508 -1.75 38.54 -31.63
C LYS A 508 -3.09 38.88 -31.00
N LEU A 509 -3.71 37.89 -30.38
CA LEU A 509 -4.94 38.03 -29.61
C LEU A 509 -4.61 38.15 -28.12
N VAL A 510 -5.42 38.92 -27.40
CA VAL A 510 -5.51 38.92 -25.94
C VAL A 510 -6.95 38.63 -25.56
N ALA A 511 -7.14 38.19 -24.32
CA ALA A 511 -8.43 37.80 -23.81
C ALA A 511 -8.63 38.36 -22.41
N THR A 512 -9.85 38.73 -22.07
CA THR A 512 -10.23 39.22 -20.75
C THR A 512 -11.42 38.46 -20.18
N ASN A 513 -11.52 38.46 -18.86
CA ASN A 513 -12.67 37.92 -18.14
C ASN A 513 -13.81 38.94 -18.05
N THR A 514 -14.91 38.57 -17.40
CA THR A 514 -16.11 39.42 -17.24
C THR A 514 -15.90 40.70 -16.42
N LYS A 515 -14.75 40.86 -15.76
CA LYS A 515 -14.32 42.10 -15.08
C LYS A 515 -13.34 42.93 -15.91
N GLY A 516 -13.02 42.50 -17.14
CA GLY A 516 -12.10 43.19 -18.04
C GLY A 516 -10.62 42.98 -17.72
N ALA A 517 -10.27 42.08 -16.79
CA ALA A 517 -8.88 41.73 -16.50
C ALA A 517 -8.38 40.61 -17.43
N ASP A 518 -7.07 40.54 -17.66
CA ASP A 518 -6.44 39.52 -18.52
C ASP A 518 -6.85 38.11 -18.09
N TYR A 519 -7.34 37.30 -19.03
CA TYR A 519 -7.80 35.93 -18.78
C TYR A 519 -6.63 34.95 -18.72
N TYR A 520 -6.43 34.32 -17.57
CA TYR A 520 -5.39 33.31 -17.37
C TYR A 520 -5.62 32.06 -18.24
N GLY A 521 -4.55 31.50 -18.80
CA GLY A 521 -4.64 30.27 -19.60
C GLY A 521 -5.20 30.43 -21.03
N PHE A 522 -5.53 31.65 -21.49
CA PHE A 522 -5.98 31.85 -22.88
C PHE A 522 -4.90 31.45 -23.89
N ASN A 523 -5.27 30.62 -24.87
CA ASN A 523 -4.37 30.20 -25.94
C ASN A 523 -5.01 30.40 -27.32
N ALA A 524 -4.59 31.46 -28.00
CA ALA A 524 -5.03 31.81 -29.35
C ALA A 524 -4.80 30.71 -30.42
N LYS A 525 -3.97 29.70 -30.13
CA LYS A 525 -3.73 28.59 -31.06
C LYS A 525 -4.79 27.50 -31.01
N LYS A 526 -5.60 27.44 -29.94
CA LYS A 526 -6.68 26.45 -29.78
C LYS A 526 -7.95 26.82 -30.57
N GLY A 527 -8.13 28.08 -30.95
CA GLY A 527 -9.27 28.54 -31.75
C GLY A 527 -8.99 28.66 -33.25
N ILE A 528 -10.04 28.99 -33.99
CA ILE A 528 -10.05 29.06 -35.46
C ILE A 528 -10.66 30.38 -35.94
N TRP A 529 -10.12 30.92 -37.02
CA TRP A 529 -10.73 32.01 -37.78
C TRP A 529 -11.70 31.45 -38.81
N LYS A 530 -12.84 32.12 -38.98
CA LYS A 530 -13.83 31.82 -40.02
C LYS A 530 -14.10 33.08 -40.85
N ILE A 531 -14.36 32.90 -42.15
CA ILE A 531 -14.87 33.99 -42.99
C ILE A 531 -16.35 34.17 -42.63
N THR A 532 -16.72 35.39 -42.28
CA THR A 532 -18.05 35.75 -41.80
C THR A 532 -18.65 36.89 -42.63
N ASN A 533 -19.95 37.13 -42.41
CA ASN A 533 -20.58 38.39 -42.80
C ASN A 533 -20.34 39.47 -41.72
N ALA A 534 -20.88 40.67 -41.92
CA ALA A 534 -20.77 41.77 -40.94
C ALA A 534 -21.48 41.49 -39.60
N LYS A 535 -22.34 40.46 -39.54
CA LYS A 535 -23.06 39.97 -38.35
C LYS A 535 -22.41 38.71 -37.76
N GLU A 536 -21.14 38.45 -38.09
CA GLU A 536 -20.33 37.34 -37.56
C GLU A 536 -20.79 35.92 -37.89
N THR A 537 -21.76 35.77 -38.80
CA THR A 537 -22.22 34.45 -39.25
C THR A 537 -21.23 33.87 -40.26
N PRO A 538 -20.76 32.61 -40.11
CA PRO A 538 -19.89 31.97 -41.09
C PRO A 538 -20.52 31.91 -42.49
N VAL A 539 -19.75 32.28 -43.52
CA VAL A 539 -20.22 32.28 -44.92
C VAL A 539 -19.16 31.74 -45.88
N LYS A 540 -19.60 31.16 -47.00
CA LYS A 540 -18.70 30.85 -48.13
C LYS A 540 -18.35 32.15 -48.86
N SER A 541 -17.08 32.33 -49.24
CA SER A 541 -16.61 33.53 -49.92
C SER A 541 -15.86 33.19 -51.20
N SER A 542 -16.19 33.89 -52.29
CA SER A 542 -15.42 33.88 -53.54
C SER A 542 -14.23 34.87 -53.49
N THR A 543 -14.18 35.75 -52.48
CA THR A 543 -13.18 36.81 -52.32
C THR A 543 -11.84 36.28 -51.81
N ALA A 544 -11.86 35.27 -50.92
CA ALA A 544 -10.67 34.67 -50.32
C ALA A 544 -10.94 33.23 -49.83
N THR A 545 -9.88 32.48 -49.56
CA THR A 545 -9.95 31.18 -48.89
C THR A 545 -9.10 31.13 -47.63
N LEU A 546 -9.55 30.33 -46.66
CA LEU A 546 -8.78 29.93 -45.49
C LEU A 546 -8.33 28.48 -45.65
N SER A 547 -7.08 28.18 -45.28
CA SER A 547 -6.56 26.81 -45.19
C SER A 547 -5.77 26.61 -43.91
N GLY A 548 -5.57 25.35 -43.50
CA GLY A 548 -4.83 24.97 -42.31
C GLY A 548 -5.67 24.83 -41.05
N ASN A 549 -5.05 24.28 -40.00
CA ASN A 549 -5.69 23.97 -38.73
C ASN A 549 -5.58 25.14 -37.73
N ALA A 550 -6.28 25.02 -36.59
CA ALA A 550 -6.25 25.97 -35.48
C ALA A 550 -4.83 26.50 -35.17
N GLY A 551 -4.72 27.81 -34.99
CA GLY A 551 -3.45 28.51 -34.75
C GLY A 551 -2.46 28.58 -35.93
N LYS A 552 -2.70 27.87 -37.03
CA LYS A 552 -1.80 27.82 -38.21
C LYS A 552 -2.49 28.23 -39.52
N GLN A 553 -3.69 28.79 -39.45
CA GLN A 553 -4.47 29.13 -40.64
C GLN A 553 -3.80 30.20 -41.52
N VAL A 554 -4.00 30.08 -42.82
CA VAL A 554 -3.51 30.99 -43.85
C VAL A 554 -4.70 31.54 -44.65
N LEU A 555 -4.77 32.86 -44.75
CA LEU A 555 -5.72 33.58 -45.60
C LEU A 555 -5.07 33.83 -46.98
N THR A 556 -5.78 33.45 -48.04
CA THR A 556 -5.33 33.63 -49.44
C THR A 556 -6.36 34.43 -50.23
N GLY A 557 -5.97 35.61 -50.75
CA GLY A 557 -6.87 36.46 -51.55
C GLY A 557 -7.12 35.89 -52.95
N LYS A 558 -8.39 35.79 -53.36
CA LYS A 558 -8.81 35.26 -54.68
C LYS A 558 -9.33 36.34 -55.62
N LYS A 559 -10.27 37.16 -55.16
CA LYS A 559 -10.95 38.20 -55.95
C LYS A 559 -10.98 39.51 -55.18
N LYS A 560 -10.93 40.64 -55.89
CA LYS A 560 -11.07 41.97 -55.28
C LYS A 560 -12.40 42.08 -54.53
N GLY A 561 -12.37 42.55 -53.29
CA GLY A 561 -13.57 42.69 -52.46
C GLY A 561 -13.25 42.97 -50.99
N THR A 562 -14.27 43.00 -50.15
CA THR A 562 -14.14 43.12 -48.70
C THR A 562 -14.54 41.79 -48.06
N LEU A 563 -13.82 41.35 -47.02
CA LEU A 563 -14.17 40.19 -46.21
C LEU A 563 -14.22 40.56 -44.73
N TYR A 564 -15.03 39.83 -43.96
CA TYR A 564 -15.00 39.84 -42.50
C TYR A 564 -14.43 38.52 -41.99
N LEU A 565 -13.53 38.59 -41.02
CA LEU A 565 -12.85 37.44 -40.46
C LEU A 565 -13.02 37.45 -38.94
N THR A 566 -13.78 36.50 -38.41
CA THR A 566 -14.08 36.41 -36.97
C THR A 566 -13.35 35.22 -36.35
N TYR A 567 -12.81 35.39 -35.15
CA TYR A 567 -12.15 34.33 -34.39
C TYR A 567 -13.17 33.56 -33.54
N PHE A 568 -13.05 32.25 -33.50
CA PHE A 568 -13.90 31.33 -32.73
C PHE A 568 -13.03 30.52 -31.78
N ILE A 569 -13.45 30.39 -30.52
CA ILE A 569 -12.85 29.46 -29.55
C ILE A 569 -13.36 28.03 -29.78
N ASN A 570 -12.73 27.07 -29.10
CA ASN A 570 -13.31 25.75 -28.91
C ASN A 570 -14.12 25.77 -27.61
N ASP A 571 -15.42 25.48 -27.72
CA ASP A 571 -16.40 25.60 -26.65
C ASP A 571 -16.12 24.67 -25.45
N ASN A 572 -15.19 23.71 -25.55
CA ASN A 572 -14.85 22.77 -24.46
C ASN A 572 -13.45 23.01 -23.88
N THR A 573 -12.96 24.26 -23.92
CA THR A 573 -11.55 24.55 -23.56
C THR A 573 -11.39 25.39 -22.31
N TYR A 574 -12.27 26.35 -22.07
CA TYR A 574 -12.07 27.40 -21.08
C TYR A 574 -13.14 27.29 -19.99
N SER A 575 -12.83 26.62 -18.89
CA SER A 575 -13.68 26.51 -17.70
C SER A 575 -13.16 27.39 -16.56
N THR A 576 -13.86 27.39 -15.43
CA THR A 576 -13.48 28.12 -14.23
C THR A 576 -13.37 27.21 -13.01
N ALA A 577 -12.69 27.70 -11.98
CA ALA A 577 -12.55 27.08 -10.66
C ALA A 577 -13.88 26.54 -10.11
N ASP A 578 -14.94 27.36 -10.18
CA ASP A 578 -16.27 27.05 -9.63
C ASP A 578 -17.09 26.11 -10.52
N PHE A 579 -16.75 26.01 -11.81
CA PHE A 579 -17.49 25.20 -12.78
C PHE A 579 -16.53 24.54 -13.77
N ILE A 580 -15.70 23.61 -13.28
CA ILE A 580 -14.68 22.92 -14.11
C ILE A 580 -15.28 22.22 -15.33
N GLU A 581 -16.51 21.71 -15.21
CA GLU A 581 -17.22 21.02 -16.30
C GLU A 581 -18.06 21.96 -17.18
N LYS A 582 -18.12 23.26 -16.85
CA LYS A 582 -18.86 24.26 -17.63
C LYS A 582 -17.90 25.21 -18.34
N TYR A 583 -17.93 25.17 -19.65
CA TYR A 583 -17.00 25.91 -20.48
C TYR A 583 -17.64 27.18 -21.08
N SER A 584 -16.82 28.22 -21.28
CA SER A 584 -17.18 29.39 -22.09
C SER A 584 -17.38 28.98 -23.55
N THR A 585 -18.42 29.53 -24.17
CA THR A 585 -18.79 29.20 -25.55
C THR A 585 -18.64 30.41 -26.47
N ASN A 586 -18.63 30.19 -27.78
CA ASN A 586 -18.64 31.27 -28.77
C ASN A 586 -19.86 32.20 -28.68
N ASN A 587 -20.92 31.80 -27.97
CA ASN A 587 -22.10 32.65 -27.73
C ASN A 587 -21.97 33.51 -26.47
N SER A 588 -21.09 33.12 -25.54
CA SER A 588 -20.86 33.83 -24.27
C SER A 588 -19.61 34.72 -24.29
N VAL A 589 -18.87 34.72 -25.41
CA VAL A 589 -17.60 35.43 -25.55
C VAL A 589 -17.71 36.43 -26.70
N ASP A 590 -17.35 37.68 -26.43
CA ASP A 590 -17.15 38.72 -27.43
C ASP A 590 -15.88 38.43 -28.23
N ARG A 591 -15.99 38.48 -29.56
CA ARG A 591 -14.96 37.97 -30.47
C ARG A 591 -14.51 39.05 -31.45
N PRO A 592 -13.23 39.03 -31.85
CA PRO A 592 -12.74 40.03 -32.77
C PRO A 592 -13.18 39.70 -34.20
N THR A 593 -13.84 40.67 -34.83
CA THR A 593 -14.17 40.63 -36.25
C THR A 593 -13.33 41.63 -37.04
N LEU A 594 -12.50 41.12 -37.95
CA LEU A 594 -11.60 41.91 -38.78
C LEU A 594 -12.20 42.19 -40.15
N ARG A 595 -12.33 43.47 -40.51
CA ARG A 595 -12.66 43.90 -41.87
C ARG A 595 -11.40 44.02 -42.73
N ILE A 596 -11.23 43.11 -43.69
CA ILE A 596 -10.03 43.02 -44.55
C ILE A 596 -10.39 43.30 -46.00
N SER A 597 -9.65 44.19 -46.66
CA SER A 597 -9.79 44.43 -48.11
C SER A 597 -8.88 43.50 -48.93
N ILE A 598 -9.44 42.75 -49.86
CA ILE A 598 -8.67 42.05 -50.89
C ILE A 598 -8.44 43.00 -52.06
N ALA A 599 -7.20 43.44 -52.24
CA ALA A 599 -6.82 44.44 -53.22
C ALA A 599 -6.37 43.78 -54.54
N GLY A 600 -6.69 44.44 -55.66
CA GLY A 600 -6.18 44.04 -56.98
C GLY A 600 -4.67 44.26 -57.09
N ASN A 601 -3.97 43.37 -57.79
CA ASN A 601 -2.56 43.56 -58.13
C ASN A 601 -2.43 44.59 -59.27
N THR A 602 -2.53 45.89 -58.97
CA THR A 602 -2.00 46.92 -59.88
C THR A 602 -0.60 47.28 -59.40
N ALA A 603 0.42 46.80 -60.12
CA ALA A 603 1.75 47.36 -59.99
C ALA A 603 1.65 48.88 -60.24
N PRO A 604 2.20 49.75 -59.37
CA PRO A 604 2.09 51.18 -59.56
C PRO A 604 2.71 51.56 -60.90
N LYS A 605 2.00 52.33 -61.73
CA LYS A 605 2.58 52.91 -62.97
C LYS A 605 3.69 53.87 -62.55
N ILE A 606 4.94 53.42 -62.67
CA ILE A 606 6.12 54.15 -62.18
C ILE A 606 6.38 55.29 -63.17
N SER A 607 6.18 56.53 -62.73
CA SER A 607 6.39 57.75 -63.53
C SER A 607 7.87 58.13 -63.65
N GLY A 608 8.77 57.46 -62.91
CA GLY A 608 10.22 57.64 -63.00
C GLY A 608 10.97 57.26 -61.72
N ASN A 609 12.27 57.51 -61.71
CA ASN A 609 13.14 57.33 -60.54
C ASN A 609 13.30 58.64 -59.75
N THR A 610 13.49 58.57 -58.44
CA THR A 610 13.68 59.76 -57.60
C THR A 610 14.65 59.55 -56.45
N THR A 611 15.03 60.69 -55.84
CA THR A 611 15.90 60.78 -54.67
C THR A 611 15.06 61.04 -53.41
N TYR A 612 15.30 60.26 -52.36
CA TYR A 612 14.67 60.38 -51.06
C TYR A 612 15.44 61.34 -50.15
N LYS A 613 14.74 62.36 -49.65
CA LYS A 613 15.16 63.25 -48.57
C LYS A 613 13.99 63.35 -47.60
N PRO A 614 14.17 63.10 -46.29
CA PRO A 614 13.09 63.24 -45.33
C PRO A 614 12.68 64.72 -45.22
N SER A 615 11.37 64.98 -45.17
CA SER A 615 10.81 66.34 -45.07
C SER A 615 11.00 66.97 -43.68
N LYS A 616 11.21 66.16 -42.65
CA LYS A 616 11.50 66.58 -41.27
C LYS A 616 12.51 65.65 -40.60
N LYS A 617 13.10 66.06 -39.47
CA LYS A 617 13.99 65.19 -38.67
C LYS A 617 13.23 63.97 -38.17
N ALA A 618 13.46 62.81 -38.79
CA ALA A 618 12.85 61.53 -38.41
C ALA A 618 13.36 61.04 -37.03
N SER A 619 12.61 60.16 -36.37
CA SER A 619 12.95 59.58 -35.07
C SER A 619 12.71 58.07 -35.05
N GLY A 620 13.38 57.35 -34.14
CA GLY A 620 13.14 55.90 -33.94
C GLY A 620 13.61 55.05 -35.12
N MET A 621 12.75 54.14 -35.60
CA MET A 621 13.02 53.29 -36.77
C MET A 621 12.47 53.96 -38.03
N VAL A 622 13.35 54.18 -39.01
CA VAL A 622 13.01 54.81 -40.29
C VAL A 622 13.16 53.81 -41.43
N THR A 623 12.06 53.51 -42.11
CA THR A 623 12.07 52.73 -43.36
C THR A 623 12.01 53.68 -44.53
N ILE A 624 13.06 53.68 -45.37
CA ILE A 624 13.05 54.46 -46.60
C ILE A 624 12.03 53.82 -47.55
N PRO A 625 11.03 54.57 -48.03
CA PRO A 625 9.98 54.00 -48.86
C PRO A 625 10.54 53.58 -50.21
N THR A 626 10.02 52.48 -50.76
CA THR A 626 10.34 52.02 -52.12
C THR A 626 9.82 52.98 -53.19
N TYR A 627 8.67 53.62 -52.91
CA TYR A 627 7.99 54.55 -53.80
C TYR A 627 7.57 55.81 -53.03
N VAL A 628 7.61 56.97 -53.68
CA VAL A 628 7.06 58.23 -53.14
C VAL A 628 6.09 58.83 -54.16
N LYS A 629 5.04 59.49 -53.67
CA LYS A 629 4.08 60.23 -54.49
C LYS A 629 4.44 61.72 -54.50
N ARG A 630 4.47 62.33 -55.68
CA ARG A 630 4.60 63.78 -55.90
C ARG A 630 3.65 64.17 -57.02
N ASP A 631 2.79 65.16 -56.76
CA ASP A 631 1.84 65.70 -57.74
C ASP A 631 1.00 64.60 -58.44
N GLY A 632 0.44 63.70 -57.63
CA GLY A 632 -0.36 62.56 -58.12
C GLY A 632 0.42 61.43 -58.81
N LYS A 633 1.71 61.61 -59.12
CA LYS A 633 2.57 60.62 -59.80
C LYS A 633 3.39 59.79 -58.82
N THR A 634 3.64 58.51 -59.15
CA THR A 634 4.41 57.59 -58.29
C THR A 634 5.83 57.40 -58.82
N TYR A 635 6.83 57.70 -58.00
CA TYR A 635 8.24 57.60 -58.35
C TYR A 635 8.95 56.53 -57.52
N ARG A 636 9.84 55.76 -58.15
CA ARG A 636 10.67 54.75 -57.48
C ARG A 636 11.88 55.40 -56.81
N VAL A 637 12.05 55.18 -55.51
CA VAL A 637 13.20 55.70 -54.77
C VAL A 637 14.43 54.86 -55.13
N THR A 638 15.38 55.49 -55.82
CA THR A 638 16.65 54.88 -56.22
C THR A 638 17.86 55.52 -55.53
N LYS A 639 17.70 56.72 -54.95
CA LYS A 639 18.80 57.43 -54.31
C LYS A 639 18.40 57.95 -52.93
N ILE A 640 19.34 58.01 -52.00
CA ILE A 640 19.23 58.78 -50.74
C ILE A 640 19.99 60.09 -50.93
N ALA A 641 19.34 61.22 -50.64
CA ALA A 641 19.93 62.53 -50.85
C ALA A 641 21.20 62.76 -50.01
N SER A 642 22.08 63.62 -50.51
CA SER A 642 23.18 64.15 -49.71
C SER A 642 22.63 64.86 -48.47
N ASN A 643 23.28 64.67 -47.33
CA ASN A 643 22.87 65.19 -46.02
C ASN A 643 21.46 64.76 -45.55
N ALA A 644 20.84 63.73 -46.13
CA ALA A 644 19.44 63.35 -45.85
C ALA A 644 19.11 63.22 -44.35
N PHE A 645 20.01 62.65 -43.56
CA PHE A 645 19.87 62.47 -42.11
C PHE A 645 20.98 63.18 -41.31
N LYS A 646 21.70 64.13 -41.92
CA LYS A 646 22.86 64.78 -41.28
C LYS A 646 22.50 65.34 -39.90
N GLY A 647 23.26 64.95 -38.88
CA GLY A 647 23.13 65.39 -37.50
C GLY A 647 21.88 64.88 -36.78
N ASN A 648 21.15 63.90 -37.35
CA ASN A 648 19.93 63.40 -36.73
C ASN A 648 20.25 62.39 -35.61
N THR A 649 20.23 62.87 -34.37
CA THR A 649 20.45 62.06 -33.15
C THR A 649 19.21 61.30 -32.67
N LYS A 650 18.03 61.50 -33.28
CA LYS A 650 16.79 60.83 -32.86
C LYS A 650 16.55 59.49 -33.58
N VAL A 651 17.23 59.24 -34.70
CA VAL A 651 17.09 57.98 -35.46
C VAL A 651 17.93 56.88 -34.82
N LYS A 652 17.30 55.74 -34.54
CA LYS A 652 17.90 54.56 -33.92
C LYS A 652 18.14 53.43 -34.94
N LYS A 653 17.25 53.27 -35.91
CA LYS A 653 17.33 52.20 -36.94
C LYS A 653 16.96 52.75 -38.32
N ILE A 654 17.66 52.31 -39.37
CA ILE A 654 17.33 52.66 -40.76
C ILE A 654 17.19 51.41 -41.62
N VAL A 655 16.15 51.34 -42.46
CA VAL A 655 15.98 50.29 -43.46
C VAL A 655 16.03 50.90 -44.85
N ILE A 656 17.03 50.49 -45.64
CA ILE A 656 17.23 50.89 -47.04
C ILE A 656 16.63 49.81 -47.95
N PRO A 657 15.65 50.12 -48.82
CA PRO A 657 14.98 49.14 -49.67
C PRO A 657 15.89 48.65 -50.80
N SER A 658 15.49 47.55 -51.46
CA SER A 658 16.24 46.92 -52.54
C SER A 658 16.38 47.80 -53.79
N THR A 659 15.53 48.81 -53.94
CA THR A 659 15.50 49.72 -55.09
C THR A 659 16.56 50.81 -55.05
N VAL A 660 17.17 51.06 -53.88
CA VAL A 660 18.19 52.09 -53.75
C VAL A 660 19.49 51.61 -54.39
N THR A 661 20.00 52.42 -55.32
CA THR A 661 21.29 52.21 -55.99
C THR A 661 22.35 53.19 -55.50
N ASN A 662 21.97 54.35 -54.91
CA ASN A 662 22.91 55.36 -54.44
C ASN A 662 22.61 55.90 -53.03
N ILE A 663 23.67 56.15 -52.25
CA ILE A 663 23.64 56.84 -50.96
C ILE A 663 24.45 58.12 -51.08
N GLY A 664 23.85 59.28 -50.83
CA GLY A 664 24.47 60.60 -51.01
C GLY A 664 25.63 60.91 -50.04
N LYS A 665 26.39 61.96 -50.36
CA LYS A 665 27.48 62.48 -49.51
C LYS A 665 26.92 62.89 -48.14
N LYS A 666 27.60 62.49 -47.06
CA LYS A 666 27.19 62.77 -45.67
C LYS A 666 25.74 62.35 -45.33
N ALA A 667 25.17 61.36 -46.02
CA ALA A 667 23.76 60.98 -45.87
C ALA A 667 23.35 60.65 -44.42
N PHE A 668 24.20 59.97 -43.65
CA PHE A 668 23.99 59.65 -42.22
C PHE A 668 25.06 60.28 -41.31
N TYR A 669 25.71 61.35 -41.78
CA TYR A 669 26.79 61.99 -41.05
C TYR A 669 26.30 62.49 -39.68
N GLY A 670 26.94 62.10 -38.59
CA GLY A 670 26.59 62.58 -37.25
C GLY A 670 25.31 61.98 -36.64
N CYS A 671 24.76 60.89 -37.20
CA CYS A 671 23.67 60.15 -36.58
C CYS A 671 24.15 59.30 -35.39
N LYS A 672 24.51 59.94 -34.27
CA LYS A 672 25.18 59.30 -33.12
C LYS A 672 24.42 58.11 -32.52
N ASN A 673 23.09 58.13 -32.55
CA ASN A 673 22.24 57.07 -31.97
C ASN A 673 21.81 56.00 -32.98
N LEU A 674 22.30 56.05 -34.23
CA LEU A 674 21.97 55.06 -35.26
C LEU A 674 22.68 53.74 -34.98
N LYS A 675 22.01 52.84 -34.25
CA LYS A 675 22.55 51.55 -33.81
C LYS A 675 22.38 50.43 -34.85
N ALA A 676 21.41 50.54 -35.76
CA ALA A 676 21.21 49.51 -36.78
C ALA A 676 20.86 50.09 -38.17
N VAL A 677 21.46 49.53 -39.21
CA VAL A 677 21.11 49.81 -40.61
C VAL A 677 20.88 48.51 -41.36
N THR A 678 19.69 48.29 -41.87
CA THR A 678 19.37 47.15 -42.73
C THR A 678 19.40 47.59 -44.19
N ILE A 679 20.26 47.00 -44.99
CA ILE A 679 20.41 47.29 -46.41
C ILE A 679 19.88 46.11 -47.22
N LYS A 680 18.80 46.34 -47.98
CA LYS A 680 18.18 45.30 -48.82
C LYS A 680 18.69 45.30 -50.25
N THR A 681 19.42 46.34 -50.67
CA THR A 681 19.97 46.46 -52.03
C THR A 681 21.29 45.72 -52.18
N SER A 682 21.47 45.02 -53.30
CA SER A 682 22.70 44.35 -53.71
C SER A 682 23.55 45.17 -54.70
N GLN A 683 23.11 46.41 -55.00
CA GLN A 683 23.59 47.23 -56.13
C GLN A 683 24.52 48.39 -55.74
N LEU A 684 24.97 48.45 -54.47
CA LEU A 684 25.87 49.52 -54.01
C LEU A 684 27.32 49.21 -54.42
N THR A 685 28.01 50.24 -54.89
CA THR A 685 29.44 50.22 -55.23
C THR A 685 30.16 51.37 -54.54
N THR A 686 31.50 51.36 -54.53
CA THR A 686 32.31 52.43 -53.95
C THR A 686 31.99 53.81 -54.54
N ALA A 687 31.65 53.90 -55.82
CA ALA A 687 31.26 55.14 -56.50
C ALA A 687 29.84 55.60 -56.13
N ARG A 688 28.95 54.67 -55.78
CA ARG A 688 27.54 54.95 -55.49
C ARG A 688 27.25 55.28 -54.02
N VAL A 689 28.25 55.16 -53.15
CA VAL A 689 28.17 55.60 -51.75
C VAL A 689 29.03 56.86 -51.58
N GLY A 690 28.39 57.97 -51.25
CA GLY A 690 29.03 59.27 -51.12
C GLY A 690 30.03 59.33 -49.97
N SER A 691 31.01 60.25 -50.07
CA SER A 691 32.02 60.44 -49.04
C SER A 691 31.38 60.78 -47.68
N GLN A 692 31.99 60.26 -46.61
CA GLN A 692 31.55 60.46 -45.23
C GLN A 692 30.09 60.08 -44.95
N ALA A 693 29.49 59.17 -45.74
CA ALA A 693 28.09 58.77 -45.59
C ALA A 693 27.77 58.23 -44.19
N PHE A 694 28.71 57.54 -43.54
CA PHE A 694 28.53 56.91 -42.21
C PHE A 694 29.42 57.51 -41.12
N THR A 695 30.15 58.59 -41.39
CA THR A 695 31.02 59.24 -40.40
C THR A 695 30.22 59.75 -39.20
N LYS A 696 30.75 59.56 -37.98
CA LYS A 696 30.09 59.95 -36.71
C LYS A 696 28.70 59.30 -36.50
N THR A 697 28.49 58.11 -37.05
CA THR A 697 27.40 57.19 -36.65
C THR A 697 27.79 56.42 -35.38
N HIS A 698 26.86 55.66 -34.78
CA HIS A 698 27.15 54.90 -33.55
C HIS A 698 28.33 53.94 -33.75
N ALA A 699 29.33 53.98 -32.85
CA ALA A 699 30.60 53.28 -33.03
C ALA A 699 30.45 51.75 -33.19
N LYS A 700 29.46 51.15 -32.50
CA LYS A 700 29.10 49.73 -32.56
C LYS A 700 27.85 49.45 -33.41
N ALA A 701 27.59 50.26 -34.44
CA ALA A 701 26.42 50.06 -35.29
C ALA A 701 26.45 48.67 -35.96
N ILE A 702 25.27 48.04 -36.07
CA ILE A 702 25.09 46.78 -36.78
C ILE A 702 24.52 47.07 -38.17
N ILE A 703 25.27 46.72 -39.21
CA ILE A 703 24.87 46.86 -40.61
C ILE A 703 24.51 45.48 -41.15
N THR A 704 23.22 45.22 -41.33
CA THR A 704 22.74 43.97 -41.94
C THR A 704 22.66 44.15 -43.46
N VAL A 705 23.30 43.28 -44.24
CA VAL A 705 23.37 43.37 -45.71
C VAL A 705 22.85 42.10 -46.38
N PRO A 706 22.60 42.09 -47.71
CA PRO A 706 22.16 40.88 -48.40
C PRO A 706 23.23 39.78 -48.37
N LYS A 707 22.80 38.51 -48.38
CA LYS A 707 23.68 37.33 -48.43
C LYS A 707 24.67 37.48 -49.60
N GLY A 708 25.96 37.25 -49.33
CA GLY A 708 27.04 37.40 -50.30
C GLY A 708 27.62 38.81 -50.47
N LYS A 709 27.04 39.86 -49.84
CA LYS A 709 27.57 41.24 -49.92
C LYS A 709 28.37 41.69 -48.69
N VAL A 710 28.47 40.86 -47.65
CA VAL A 710 29.15 41.19 -46.38
C VAL A 710 30.57 41.75 -46.60
N LYS A 711 31.44 41.02 -47.32
CA LYS A 711 32.82 41.42 -47.56
C LYS A 711 32.92 42.74 -48.35
N SER A 712 32.21 42.85 -49.47
CA SER A 712 32.27 44.02 -50.36
C SER A 712 31.68 45.27 -49.70
N TYR A 713 30.54 45.13 -49.02
CA TYR A 713 29.88 46.26 -48.36
C TYR A 713 30.64 46.71 -47.11
N LYS A 714 31.25 45.80 -46.35
CA LYS A 714 32.16 46.18 -45.25
C LYS A 714 33.30 47.05 -45.76
N LYS A 715 33.97 46.66 -46.86
CA LYS A 715 35.04 47.46 -47.50
C LYS A 715 34.53 48.83 -47.94
N ILE A 716 33.37 48.89 -48.59
CA ILE A 716 32.77 50.15 -49.05
C ILE A 716 32.45 51.05 -47.84
N PHE A 717 31.75 50.56 -46.83
CA PHE A 717 31.29 51.40 -45.72
C PHE A 717 32.43 51.88 -44.83
N LEU A 718 33.47 51.06 -44.60
CA LEU A 718 34.68 51.51 -43.90
C LEU A 718 35.34 52.70 -44.65
N LYS A 719 35.49 52.61 -45.98
CA LYS A 719 35.99 53.73 -46.81
C LYS A 719 35.07 54.96 -46.80
N LYS A 720 33.80 54.79 -46.43
CA LYS A 720 32.79 55.86 -46.40
C LYS A 720 32.45 56.31 -44.97
N GLY A 721 33.32 56.00 -44.01
CA GLY A 721 33.31 56.56 -42.67
C GLY A 721 32.62 55.72 -41.61
N LEU A 722 32.27 54.46 -41.90
CA LEU A 722 31.78 53.53 -40.88
C LEU A 722 32.90 53.23 -39.87
N SER A 723 32.55 53.16 -38.59
CA SER A 723 33.47 52.80 -37.50
C SER A 723 34.09 51.42 -37.72
N LYS A 724 35.37 51.25 -37.36
CA LYS A 724 36.05 49.94 -37.35
C LYS A 724 35.40 48.95 -36.38
N ASN A 725 34.75 49.45 -35.32
CA ASN A 725 34.05 48.68 -34.30
C ASN A 725 32.59 48.32 -34.68
N ALA A 726 32.14 48.74 -35.88
CA ALA A 726 30.82 48.40 -36.38
C ALA A 726 30.80 46.98 -36.95
N THR A 727 29.73 46.25 -36.69
CA THR A 727 29.54 44.89 -37.19
C THR A 727 28.78 44.94 -38.51
N VAL A 728 29.36 44.42 -39.59
CA VAL A 728 28.66 44.19 -40.87
C VAL A 728 28.39 42.71 -40.99
N LYS A 729 27.12 42.31 -41.08
CA LYS A 729 26.68 40.91 -41.12
C LYS A 729 25.62 40.63 -42.18
#